data_AF-A0A7V3JQ65-F1
#
_entry.id   AF-A0A7V3JQ65-F1
#
_cell.length_a   1.000
_cell.length_b   1.000
_cell.length_c   1.000
_cell.angle_alpha   90.00
_cell.angle_beta   90.00
_cell.angle_gamma   90.00
#
_symmetry.space_group_name_H-M   'P 1'
#
loop_
_entity.id
_entity.type
_entity.pdbx_description
1 polymer ?
#
loop_
_entity_poly.entity_id
_entity_poly.type
_entity_poly.pdbx_seq_one_letter_code
_entity_poly.pdbx_strand_id
1 'polypeptide(L)'
;MIHKILRPPTGRLHPMHRLPLWLAGVVCWSAAAWSAAFALDQPPLAIAPLTSDQARDIQARWARHLGKDLVHINSLGMRLVLLPPGEFTMGRTEAQFDEFLAILDRAPERRKLRAGFITWSMLMMPAHRVRITKPFYLGATEVTVGQFRQFAEATGYKTEAEQGLNLGVPYQGSHPLSTWRRPMAWRKPPYMQQEDEPVLHLCWNDCVAFCRWLSEKEGVEYVLPTEAEWEYACRAGTTTPWHFGDFEDVKRVAHEYAHWSEGAQGKPEGPRPVGLGKPNAFGLYDMHGNVWEYVADWWHELYYKESPINDPSGPAVEHERGDLRRIIRGGSFDWDSGGGDSAYRMRITQRSTQHSHVGFRVALRIKGVRGVPPAVDPDEARRRRTKDPGADSDPVKAVLKTGTTTPEPPKDLAIDLGNGAKMAFVLIPAGSFLMGSHKGPKDERPVHRVVISKPFYMAKFELTQGQWEAVMGKDARLAHLMKLWDGNPHTLGPNKVMVGLSWNDCQEFIAALEKKVAPLLRGANPPLAKRWGCHFALPTEAQWEYACRAGSATEFSFGNDESQLDAYAWFEGNMVWPGKHGNAERAAYPTVGQKKPNAWGLYDMHGGVWEWCADWYDPDYYLASPLVDPQGPASGRFKVLRGGSWFRYARFARSAYRRFFHPEQTDYVTAHIQDYGCRLVINLDESEDVRGKAAACEPQAPAGATSVEKRDRKRPWMNLARSLVRHPDNPVLTMGKPGAWDDQTLGCFSVMHDGKKFYCYFEGARFGRPKHIGVATSQDGIHWVKYEKNPLFPGAMPSAIKVGDTFRLYYPGADRGRQGLLMRTSRDGFHWGEPQFVLEGNILDPCVVRVAENQFYLYYCSGGRVTKEGKQAWQFRLYLASSPDGIRWTKRPDPILPLGAQGSWDESSHAGPAVLKLEDEYHLWYLGSGSLKGRTAWRIGHATSPDGRNWTKSATNPVLDIGKPGDWDGGTFMSFDIIFREGKLLFWYAADPGEHGDETKMTIQIGCGASQ
;
A
#
# COMPACT_ATOMS: atom_id res chain seq x y z
N MET A 1 -2.98 24.57 59.04
CA MET A 1 -2.64 25.76 59.86
C MET A 1 -2.47 26.91 58.87
N ILE A 2 -3.10 28.07 58.90
CA ILE A 2 -3.76 28.85 59.95
C ILE A 2 -4.70 29.86 59.26
N HIS A 3 -5.70 30.28 60.02
CA HIS A 3 -6.77 31.23 59.73
C HIS A 3 -6.37 32.70 60.01
N LYS A 4 -7.23 33.65 59.56
CA LYS A 4 -7.52 34.99 60.15
C LYS A 4 -6.49 36.12 59.87
N ILE A 5 -6.84 37.42 59.69
CA ILE A 5 -7.70 38.32 60.51
C ILE A 5 -7.91 39.72 59.81
N LEU A 6 -9.12 40.32 59.95
CA LEU A 6 -9.54 41.76 60.10
C LEU A 6 -9.28 42.81 58.99
N ARG A 7 -10.01 43.93 58.77
CA ARG A 7 -11.36 44.53 58.99
C ARG A 7 -11.34 45.89 58.18
N PRO A 8 -12.47 46.55 57.84
CA PRO A 8 -12.60 47.71 56.89
C PRO A 8 -12.73 49.09 57.64
N PRO A 9 -13.23 50.25 57.11
CA PRO A 9 -13.86 50.64 55.81
C PRO A 9 -13.56 52.10 55.30
N THR A 10 -14.43 52.62 54.40
CA THR A 10 -14.68 54.04 53.95
C THR A 10 -13.98 54.46 52.64
N GLY A 11 -14.59 55.15 51.66
CA GLY A 11 -15.94 55.70 51.48
C GLY A 11 -16.16 56.05 50.00
N ARG A 12 -17.44 56.13 49.60
CA ARG A 12 -17.93 56.46 48.25
C ARG A 12 -17.77 57.96 47.93
N LEU A 13 -17.52 58.31 46.67
CA LEU A 13 -18.13 59.44 45.94
C LEU A 13 -17.90 59.31 44.42
N HIS A 14 -18.99 59.39 43.65
CA HIS A 14 -19.10 59.49 42.18
C HIS A 14 -19.45 60.97 41.83
N PRO A 15 -19.16 61.51 40.62
CA PRO A 15 -20.02 61.26 39.45
C PRO A 15 -19.39 61.35 38.02
N MET A 16 -20.04 60.63 37.08
CA MET A 16 -20.44 60.96 35.68
C MET A 16 -19.57 61.90 34.80
N HIS A 17 -19.33 61.72 33.50
CA HIS A 17 -19.71 60.78 32.43
C HIS A 17 -18.86 61.13 31.17
N ARG A 18 -18.32 60.15 30.42
CA ARG A 18 -18.26 60.09 28.94
C ARG A 18 -17.67 58.73 28.48
N LEU A 19 -18.36 58.09 27.53
CA LEU A 19 -18.37 56.69 27.05
C LEU A 19 -17.21 56.28 26.08
N PRO A 20 -17.16 55.06 25.46
CA PRO A 20 -17.23 53.66 25.98
C PRO A 20 -16.20 52.69 25.31
N LEU A 21 -16.22 51.41 25.76
CA LEU A 21 -15.66 50.16 25.19
C LEU A 21 -14.12 49.96 25.25
N TRP A 22 -13.66 48.99 26.05
CA TRP A 22 -12.78 47.87 25.66
C TRP A 22 -12.56 46.90 26.85
N LEU A 23 -13.03 45.66 26.66
CA LEU A 23 -12.67 44.34 27.24
C LEU A 23 -12.29 44.16 28.73
N ALA A 24 -13.17 43.44 29.42
CA ALA A 24 -12.88 42.69 30.64
C ALA A 24 -12.14 41.37 30.32
N GLY A 25 -10.97 41.16 30.92
CA GLY A 25 -10.25 39.89 30.92
C GLY A 25 -10.79 38.97 32.00
N VAL A 26 -11.49 37.91 31.59
CA VAL A 26 -11.83 36.76 32.43
C VAL A 26 -10.63 35.80 32.42
N VAL A 27 -10.13 35.49 33.62
CA VAL A 27 -9.09 34.47 33.84
C VAL A 27 -9.71 33.10 33.59
N CYS A 28 -9.49 32.55 32.39
CA CYS A 28 -9.74 31.14 32.08
C CYS A 28 -8.61 30.30 32.71
N TRP A 29 -8.90 29.59 33.79
CA TRP A 29 -8.12 28.42 34.19
C TRP A 29 -8.28 27.36 33.10
N SER A 30 -7.21 27.04 32.38
CA SER A 30 -7.24 26.03 31.32
C SER A 30 -7.34 24.62 31.92
N ALA A 31 -8.21 23.80 31.34
CA ALA A 31 -8.37 22.38 31.65
C ALA A 31 -7.07 21.56 31.51
N ALA A 32 -6.03 22.12 30.88
CA ALA A 32 -4.72 21.49 30.69
C ALA A 32 -3.94 21.31 32.00
N ALA A 33 -4.10 22.21 32.99
CA ALA A 33 -3.35 22.14 34.24
C ALA A 33 -3.86 21.06 35.20
N TRP A 34 -5.15 20.69 35.11
CA TRP A 34 -5.72 19.60 35.92
C TRP A 34 -5.39 18.20 35.37
N SER A 35 -5.21 18.07 34.05
CA SER A 35 -4.82 16.80 33.41
C SER A 35 -3.36 16.41 33.66
N ALA A 36 -2.47 17.38 33.85
CA ALA A 36 -1.04 17.12 34.06
C ALA A 36 -0.70 16.60 35.47
N ALA A 37 -1.50 16.94 36.48
CA ALA A 37 -1.25 16.53 37.87
C ALA A 37 -1.69 15.09 38.19
N PHE A 38 -2.59 14.48 37.40
CA PHE A 38 -3.07 13.10 37.57
C PHE A 38 -2.35 12.06 36.69
N ALA A 39 -1.59 12.49 35.67
CA ALA A 39 -0.84 11.60 34.79
C ALA A 39 0.38 10.93 35.48
N LEU A 40 0.74 11.36 36.68
CA LEU A 40 1.93 10.90 37.42
C LEU A 40 1.74 9.55 38.17
N ASP A 41 0.51 8.99 38.24
CA ASP A 41 0.21 7.80 39.06
C ASP A 41 -0.43 6.62 38.27
N GLN A 42 -0.53 6.73 36.93
CA GLN A 42 -1.05 5.66 36.07
C GLN A 42 0.08 4.73 35.56
N PRO A 43 -0.10 3.40 35.57
CA PRO A 43 0.87 2.48 34.97
C PRO A 43 1.02 2.71 33.46
N PRO A 44 2.17 2.32 32.86
CA PRO A 44 2.35 2.47 31.43
C PRO A 44 1.37 1.61 30.63
N LEU A 45 1.04 2.06 29.43
CA LEU A 45 0.32 1.27 28.44
C LEU A 45 1.13 0.05 28.01
N ALA A 46 0.45 -1.07 27.76
CA ALA A 46 1.05 -2.21 27.08
C ALA A 46 1.14 -1.93 25.57
N ILE A 47 2.26 -1.32 25.16
CA ILE A 47 2.55 -0.95 23.77
C ILE A 47 3.45 -2.00 23.14
N ALA A 48 2.96 -2.73 22.14
CA ALA A 48 3.77 -3.68 21.38
C ALA A 48 4.87 -2.96 20.57
N PRO A 49 6.07 -3.56 20.40
CA PRO A 49 6.46 -4.91 20.82
C PRO A 49 6.88 -4.99 22.30
N LEU A 50 6.48 -6.07 22.99
CA LEU A 50 6.86 -6.39 24.36
C LEU A 50 7.43 -7.81 24.44
N THR A 51 8.40 -8.03 25.31
CA THR A 51 8.74 -9.39 25.75
C THR A 51 7.66 -9.95 26.66
N SER A 52 7.59 -11.27 26.81
CA SER A 52 6.60 -11.90 27.69
C SER A 52 6.72 -11.44 29.15
N ASP A 53 7.93 -11.16 29.64
CA ASP A 53 8.15 -10.62 30.99
C ASP A 53 7.64 -9.18 31.13
N GLN A 54 7.86 -8.34 30.12
CA GLN A 54 7.35 -6.97 30.10
C GLN A 54 5.81 -6.94 30.07
N ALA A 55 5.19 -7.78 29.24
CA ALA A 55 3.74 -7.89 29.16
C ALA A 55 3.14 -8.32 30.52
N ARG A 56 3.71 -9.35 31.16
CA ARG A 56 3.30 -9.79 32.51
C ARG A 56 3.48 -8.72 33.58
N ASP A 57 4.60 -8.00 33.57
CA ASP A 57 4.86 -6.94 34.54
C ASP A 57 3.88 -5.76 34.39
N ILE A 58 3.60 -5.32 33.15
CA ILE A 58 2.60 -4.26 32.90
C ILE A 58 1.21 -4.72 33.37
N GLN A 59 0.82 -5.95 33.04
CA GLN A 59 -0.44 -6.55 33.49
C GLN A 59 -0.56 -6.54 35.03
N ALA A 60 0.50 -6.95 35.73
CA ALA A 60 0.55 -6.96 37.19
C ALA A 60 0.51 -5.54 37.81
N ARG A 61 1.14 -4.55 37.17
CA ARG A 61 1.08 -3.14 37.60
C ARG A 61 -0.33 -2.58 37.47
N TRP A 62 -1.03 -2.89 36.38
CA TRP A 62 -2.43 -2.48 36.20
C TRP A 62 -3.36 -3.17 37.20
N ALA A 63 -3.17 -4.45 37.50
CA ALA A 63 -3.92 -5.16 38.54
C ALA A 63 -3.78 -4.44 39.90
N ARG A 64 -2.54 -4.12 40.31
CA ARG A 64 -2.26 -3.37 41.54
C ARG A 64 -2.89 -1.97 41.54
N HIS A 65 -2.76 -1.23 40.45
CA HIS A 65 -3.31 0.12 40.33
C HIS A 65 -4.84 0.14 40.42
N LEU A 66 -5.51 -0.87 39.85
CA LEU A 66 -6.97 -0.98 39.91
C LEU A 66 -7.50 -1.57 41.22
N GLY A 67 -6.62 -2.09 42.08
CA GLY A 67 -7.02 -2.85 43.28
C GLY A 67 -7.80 -4.11 42.91
N LYS A 68 -7.36 -4.81 41.85
CA LYS A 68 -8.04 -5.96 41.26
C LYS A 68 -7.10 -7.16 41.15
N ASP A 69 -7.66 -8.36 41.22
CA ASP A 69 -6.89 -9.59 41.02
C ASP A 69 -6.51 -9.78 39.56
N LEU A 70 -5.31 -10.33 39.34
CA LEU A 70 -4.85 -10.65 37.99
C LEU A 70 -5.75 -11.68 37.29
N VAL A 71 -6.28 -12.64 38.07
CA VAL A 71 -7.21 -13.67 37.61
C VAL A 71 -8.45 -13.61 38.49
N HIS A 72 -9.60 -13.37 37.88
CA HIS A 72 -10.90 -13.43 38.53
C HIS A 72 -11.57 -14.78 38.22
N ILE A 73 -12.09 -15.46 39.24
CA ILE A 73 -12.86 -16.70 39.07
C ILE A 73 -14.32 -16.38 39.37
N ASN A 74 -15.21 -16.61 38.39
CA ASN A 74 -16.63 -16.28 38.53
C ASN A 74 -17.46 -17.44 39.11
N SER A 75 -18.78 -17.27 39.17
CA SER A 75 -19.70 -18.26 39.76
C SER A 75 -19.81 -19.58 38.99
N LEU A 76 -19.28 -19.67 37.77
CA LEU A 76 -19.23 -20.89 36.96
C LEU A 76 -17.85 -21.57 36.99
N GLY A 77 -16.90 -21.03 37.76
CA GLY A 77 -15.52 -21.50 37.78
C GLY A 77 -14.69 -21.02 36.58
N MET A 78 -15.18 -20.06 35.78
CA MET A 78 -14.43 -19.50 34.66
C MET A 78 -13.29 -18.64 35.19
N ARG A 79 -12.08 -18.91 34.71
CA ARG A 79 -10.90 -18.07 34.96
C ARG A 79 -10.88 -16.93 33.94
N LEU A 80 -10.96 -15.69 34.39
CA LEU A 80 -10.86 -14.50 33.56
C LEU A 80 -9.58 -13.74 33.92
N VAL A 81 -8.77 -13.40 32.93
CA VAL A 81 -7.49 -12.71 33.14
C VAL A 81 -7.63 -11.22 32.83
N LEU A 82 -7.05 -10.37 33.66
CA LEU A 82 -7.06 -8.91 33.49
C LEU A 82 -6.13 -8.51 32.33
N LEU A 83 -6.66 -7.83 31.33
CA LEU A 83 -5.88 -7.22 30.25
C LEU A 83 -5.75 -5.70 30.49
N PRO A 84 -4.53 -5.14 30.42
CA PRO A 84 -4.31 -3.72 30.62
C PRO A 84 -4.73 -2.91 29.37
N PRO A 85 -4.92 -1.59 29.48
CA PRO A 85 -4.95 -0.72 28.31
C PRO A 85 -3.63 -0.80 27.55
N GLY A 86 -3.69 -0.71 26.22
CA GLY A 86 -2.53 -0.93 25.39
C GLY A 86 -2.67 -0.45 23.96
N GLU A 87 -1.57 -0.54 23.23
CA GLU A 87 -1.52 -0.26 21.80
C GLU A 87 -0.84 -1.39 21.05
N PHE A 88 -1.38 -1.69 19.88
CA PHE A 88 -0.81 -2.69 18.98
C PHE A 88 -1.13 -2.34 17.52
N THR A 89 -0.40 -3.00 16.63
CA THR A 89 -0.69 -2.99 15.20
C THR A 89 -1.70 -4.10 14.92
N MET A 90 -2.94 -3.73 14.63
CA MET A 90 -4.01 -4.65 14.25
C MET A 90 -3.90 -4.96 12.76
N GLY A 91 -4.00 -6.23 12.39
CA GLY A 91 -3.88 -6.71 11.02
C GLY A 91 -2.48 -7.11 10.58
N ARG A 92 -2.35 -7.43 9.30
CA ARG A 92 -1.16 -7.97 8.64
C ARG A 92 -0.38 -6.85 7.98
N THR A 93 0.93 -6.84 8.20
CA THR A 93 1.83 -5.90 7.51
C THR A 93 2.11 -6.36 6.08
N GLU A 94 2.55 -5.44 5.24
CA GLU A 94 3.02 -5.76 3.89
C GLU A 94 4.11 -6.84 3.91
N ALA A 95 5.13 -6.71 4.77
CA ALA A 95 6.20 -7.68 4.88
C ALA A 95 5.70 -9.09 5.26
N GLN A 96 4.75 -9.19 6.19
CA GLN A 96 4.13 -10.48 6.57
C GLN A 96 3.30 -11.07 5.43
N PHE A 97 2.65 -10.22 4.63
CA PHE A 97 1.95 -10.64 3.43
C PHE A 97 2.91 -11.19 2.37
N ASP A 98 4.01 -10.47 2.11
CA ASP A 98 5.00 -10.84 1.09
C ASP A 98 5.73 -12.15 1.49
N GLU A 99 6.02 -12.35 2.78
CA GLU A 99 6.53 -13.61 3.32
C GLU A 99 5.53 -14.77 3.15
N PHE A 100 4.25 -14.54 3.45
CA PHE A 100 3.18 -15.50 3.21
C PHE A 100 3.11 -15.92 1.73
N LEU A 101 3.25 -14.96 0.79
CA LEU A 101 3.30 -15.27 -0.64
C LEU A 101 4.53 -16.09 -1.01
N ALA A 102 5.70 -15.76 -0.47
CA ALA A 102 6.92 -16.50 -0.72
C ALA A 102 6.81 -17.97 -0.25
N ILE A 103 6.06 -18.23 0.81
CA ILE A 103 5.77 -19.59 1.29
C ILE A 103 4.84 -20.33 0.34
N LEU A 104 3.77 -19.68 -0.14
CA LEU A 104 2.87 -20.27 -1.12
C LEU A 104 3.60 -20.63 -2.43
N ASP A 105 4.55 -19.81 -2.85
CA ASP A 105 5.33 -20.03 -4.07
C ASP A 105 6.30 -21.22 -3.95
N ARG A 106 6.73 -21.56 -2.72
CA ARG A 106 7.58 -22.73 -2.42
C ARG A 106 6.79 -24.03 -2.24
N ALA A 107 5.45 -23.98 -2.26
CA ALA A 107 4.54 -25.12 -2.09
C ALA A 107 3.82 -25.45 -3.41
N PRO A 108 4.35 -26.35 -4.25
CA PRO A 108 3.84 -26.64 -5.60
C PRO A 108 2.35 -27.03 -5.62
N GLU A 109 1.89 -27.75 -4.59
CA GLU A 109 0.52 -28.18 -4.38
C GLU A 109 -0.45 -27.01 -4.09
N ARG A 110 0.04 -25.92 -3.49
CA ARG A 110 -0.76 -24.71 -3.16
C ARG A 110 -0.74 -23.65 -4.25
N ARG A 111 0.11 -23.80 -5.29
CA ARG A 111 0.22 -22.86 -6.41
C ARG A 111 -1.10 -22.65 -7.17
N LYS A 112 -1.96 -23.68 -7.24
CA LYS A 112 -3.31 -23.59 -7.85
C LYS A 112 -4.34 -22.85 -7.00
N LEU A 113 -4.07 -22.67 -5.70
CA LEU A 113 -4.95 -21.99 -4.73
C LEU A 113 -4.44 -20.57 -4.39
N ARG A 114 -3.31 -20.15 -4.98
CA ARG A 114 -2.57 -18.90 -4.72
C ARG A 114 -3.46 -17.66 -4.77
N ALA A 115 -4.29 -17.54 -5.81
CA ALA A 115 -5.18 -16.39 -5.97
C ALA A 115 -6.19 -16.26 -4.82
N GLY A 116 -6.72 -17.38 -4.33
CA GLY A 116 -7.66 -17.37 -3.20
C GLY A 116 -7.01 -17.00 -1.88
N PHE A 117 -5.81 -17.52 -1.61
CA PHE A 117 -5.04 -17.17 -0.41
C PHE A 117 -4.61 -15.70 -0.38
N ILE A 118 -4.28 -15.12 -1.55
CA ILE A 118 -3.99 -13.68 -1.70
C ILE A 118 -5.16 -12.84 -1.22
N THR A 119 -6.38 -13.07 -1.73
CA THR A 119 -7.56 -12.26 -1.39
C THR A 119 -7.92 -12.36 0.09
N TRP A 120 -7.91 -13.58 0.64
CA TRP A 120 -8.17 -13.81 2.06
C TRP A 120 -7.18 -13.08 2.94
N SER A 121 -5.89 -13.23 2.65
CA SER A 121 -4.81 -12.58 3.39
C SER A 121 -4.90 -11.04 3.35
N MET A 122 -5.54 -10.47 2.32
CA MET A 122 -5.75 -9.02 2.21
C MET A 122 -6.95 -8.50 3.01
N LEU A 123 -7.87 -9.36 3.46
CA LEU A 123 -8.92 -8.97 4.43
C LEU A 123 -8.34 -8.62 5.79
N MET A 124 -7.11 -9.10 6.07
CA MET A 124 -6.33 -8.76 7.24
C MET A 124 -5.49 -7.48 7.04
N MET A 125 -5.59 -6.79 5.90
CA MET A 125 -4.82 -5.59 5.58
C MET A 125 -5.71 -4.34 5.47
N PRO A 126 -5.15 -3.14 5.72
CA PRO A 126 -3.79 -2.89 6.16
C PRO A 126 -3.64 -3.10 7.68
N ALA A 127 -2.39 -3.41 8.06
CA ALA A 127 -1.94 -3.20 9.43
C ALA A 127 -2.17 -1.73 9.83
N HIS A 128 -2.86 -1.49 10.94
CA HIS A 128 -3.20 -0.16 11.42
C HIS A 128 -3.05 -0.07 12.94
N ARG A 129 -2.83 1.14 13.44
CA ARG A 129 -2.65 1.38 14.88
C ARG A 129 -4.00 1.32 15.59
N VAL A 130 -4.06 0.53 16.65
CA VAL A 130 -5.22 0.44 17.55
C VAL A 130 -4.78 0.67 18.99
N ARG A 131 -5.58 1.44 19.74
CA ARG A 131 -5.47 1.66 21.18
C ARG A 131 -6.71 1.09 21.87
N ILE A 132 -6.49 0.14 22.77
CA ILE A 132 -7.50 -0.30 23.74
C ILE A 132 -7.38 0.64 24.95
N THR A 133 -8.40 1.46 25.19
CA THR A 133 -8.31 2.55 26.17
C THR A 133 -8.68 2.13 27.59
N LYS A 134 -9.42 1.02 27.74
CA LYS A 134 -9.92 0.55 29.04
C LYS A 134 -9.42 -0.86 29.35
N PRO A 135 -9.05 -1.14 30.61
CA PRO A 135 -8.78 -2.51 31.02
C PRO A 135 -10.08 -3.31 31.04
N PHE A 136 -9.96 -4.60 30.74
CA PHE A 136 -11.08 -5.54 30.80
C PHE A 136 -10.55 -6.92 31.20
N TYR A 137 -11.44 -7.80 31.64
CA TYR A 137 -11.11 -9.21 31.86
C TYR A 137 -11.49 -10.02 30.63
N LEU A 138 -10.71 -11.04 30.27
CA LEU A 138 -11.03 -11.98 29.20
C LEU A 138 -10.92 -13.42 29.70
N GLY A 139 -11.82 -14.29 29.25
CA GLY A 139 -11.73 -15.73 29.51
C GLY A 139 -10.37 -16.29 29.15
N ALA A 140 -9.72 -16.94 30.12
CA ALA A 140 -8.43 -17.60 29.92
C ALA A 140 -8.51 -18.67 28.81
N THR A 141 -9.68 -19.28 28.67
CA THR A 141 -10.06 -20.27 27.67
C THR A 141 -11.44 -19.94 27.09
N GLU A 142 -11.85 -20.71 26.09
CA GLU A 142 -13.21 -20.77 25.57
C GLU A 142 -14.21 -21.27 26.64
N VAL A 143 -15.49 -20.98 26.42
CA VAL A 143 -16.59 -21.48 27.25
C VAL A 143 -16.71 -23.00 27.05
N THR A 144 -16.73 -23.76 28.14
CA THR A 144 -16.82 -25.22 28.07
C THR A 144 -18.26 -25.72 27.99
N VAL A 145 -18.43 -26.98 27.57
CA VAL A 145 -19.72 -27.67 27.59
C VAL A 145 -20.36 -27.64 28.99
N GLY A 146 -19.58 -27.88 30.04
CA GLY A 146 -20.06 -27.84 31.43
C GLY A 146 -20.54 -26.47 31.88
N GLN A 147 -19.85 -25.40 31.46
CA GLN A 147 -20.26 -24.03 31.76
C GLN A 147 -21.54 -23.64 31.01
N PHE A 148 -21.63 -23.97 29.72
CA PHE A 148 -22.83 -23.69 28.92
C PHE A 148 -24.04 -24.53 29.38
N ARG A 149 -23.82 -25.77 29.85
CA ARG A 149 -24.90 -26.59 30.40
C ARG A 149 -25.53 -25.98 31.64
N GLN A 150 -24.72 -25.41 32.55
CA GLN A 150 -25.26 -24.71 33.72
C GLN A 150 -26.19 -23.56 33.33
N PHE A 151 -25.86 -22.81 32.28
CA PHE A 151 -26.75 -21.78 31.71
C PHE A 151 -28.05 -22.41 31.19
N ALA A 152 -27.94 -23.42 30.33
CA ALA A 152 -29.09 -24.03 29.69
C ALA A 152 -30.05 -24.71 30.70
N GLU A 153 -29.51 -25.30 31.76
CA GLU A 153 -30.31 -25.92 32.82
C GLU A 153 -30.94 -24.89 33.76
N ALA A 154 -30.20 -23.83 34.14
CA ALA A 154 -30.71 -22.79 35.03
C ALA A 154 -31.86 -21.98 34.40
N THR A 155 -31.89 -21.87 33.07
CA THR A 155 -32.84 -21.02 32.34
C THR A 155 -33.86 -21.81 31.52
N GLY A 156 -33.63 -23.12 31.31
CA GLY A 156 -34.37 -23.90 30.32
C GLY A 156 -34.09 -23.46 28.87
N TYR A 157 -32.99 -22.74 28.62
CA TYR A 157 -32.65 -22.21 27.30
C TYR A 157 -32.48 -23.33 26.26
N LYS A 158 -33.10 -23.13 25.10
CA LYS A 158 -32.91 -23.94 23.90
C LYS A 158 -32.19 -23.11 22.86
N THR A 159 -31.12 -23.62 22.27
CA THR A 159 -30.37 -22.88 21.24
C THR A 159 -31.21 -22.70 19.97
N GLU A 160 -30.83 -21.75 19.10
CA GLU A 160 -31.54 -21.58 17.81
C GLU A 160 -31.54 -22.88 16.99
N ALA A 161 -30.45 -23.64 17.04
CA ALA A 161 -30.37 -24.97 16.43
C ALA A 161 -31.42 -25.94 16.98
N GLU A 162 -31.62 -25.98 18.30
CA GLU A 162 -32.62 -26.84 18.98
C GLU A 162 -34.06 -26.39 18.72
N GLN A 163 -34.26 -25.11 18.41
CA GLN A 163 -35.55 -24.54 18.02
C GLN A 163 -35.90 -24.82 16.55
N GLY A 164 -35.01 -25.46 15.78
CA GLY A 164 -35.17 -25.66 14.34
C GLY A 164 -34.99 -24.38 13.51
N LEU A 165 -34.53 -23.30 14.15
CA LEU A 165 -34.18 -22.04 13.49
C LEU A 165 -32.79 -22.19 12.88
N ASN A 166 -32.74 -22.81 11.70
CA ASN A 166 -31.54 -22.87 10.86
C ASN A 166 -31.83 -22.09 9.58
N LEU A 167 -31.55 -20.79 9.57
CA LEU A 167 -31.50 -20.03 8.31
C LEU A 167 -30.17 -20.24 7.55
N GLY A 168 -29.40 -21.27 7.91
CA GLY A 168 -28.34 -21.80 7.06
C GLY A 168 -28.89 -22.52 5.83
N VAL A 169 -29.82 -21.92 5.09
CA VAL A 169 -29.90 -22.24 3.67
C VAL A 169 -28.60 -21.70 3.08
N PRO A 170 -27.68 -22.56 2.60
CA PRO A 170 -26.53 -22.07 1.87
C PRO A 170 -27.05 -21.26 0.70
N TYR A 171 -26.36 -20.17 0.38
CA TYR A 171 -26.47 -19.51 -0.89
C TYR A 171 -26.58 -20.57 -2.02
N GLN A 172 -27.60 -20.46 -2.89
CA GLN A 172 -27.80 -21.36 -4.04
C GLN A 172 -26.58 -21.28 -4.97
N GLY A 173 -25.80 -22.36 -5.09
CA GLY A 173 -24.66 -22.42 -6.01
C GLY A 173 -23.70 -23.59 -5.79
N SER A 174 -24.11 -24.77 -6.28
CA SER A 174 -23.30 -25.91 -6.75
C SER A 174 -22.00 -26.33 -6.02
N HIS A 175 -21.96 -26.42 -4.70
CA HIS A 175 -21.41 -27.57 -3.92
C HIS A 175 -21.57 -27.28 -2.43
N PRO A 176 -22.29 -28.11 -1.65
CA PRO A 176 -22.29 -27.95 -0.20
C PRO A 176 -20.91 -28.34 0.35
N LEU A 177 -20.22 -27.41 1.01
CA LEU A 177 -19.22 -27.76 2.02
C LEU A 177 -19.94 -28.23 3.28
N SER A 178 -20.68 -29.33 3.15
CA SER A 178 -20.92 -30.34 4.18
C SER A 178 -22.10 -31.23 3.81
N THR A 179 -21.93 -32.50 4.11
CA THR A 179 -22.96 -33.55 4.07
C THR A 179 -24.06 -33.40 5.13
N TRP A 180 -24.12 -32.28 5.87
CA TRP A 180 -24.96 -32.16 7.06
C TRP A 180 -26.31 -31.50 6.76
N ARG A 181 -27.26 -32.29 6.23
CA ARG A 181 -28.66 -31.88 6.00
C ARG A 181 -29.51 -31.70 7.28
N ARG A 182 -28.92 -31.72 8.48
CA ARG A 182 -29.62 -31.60 9.77
C ARG A 182 -28.94 -30.55 10.66
N PRO A 183 -29.68 -29.64 11.31
CA PRO A 183 -29.10 -28.75 12.32
C PRO A 183 -28.45 -29.60 13.41
N MET A 184 -27.15 -29.39 13.62
CA MET A 184 -26.43 -30.01 14.72
C MET A 184 -26.63 -29.16 15.96
N ALA A 185 -26.97 -29.79 17.08
CA ALA A 185 -27.22 -29.13 18.34
C ALA A 185 -26.17 -29.58 19.36
N TRP A 186 -25.75 -28.67 20.23
CA TRP A 186 -24.73 -28.93 21.25
C TRP A 186 -25.08 -30.10 22.20
N ARG A 187 -26.38 -30.42 22.40
CA ARG A 187 -26.84 -31.60 23.18
C ARG A 187 -26.85 -32.92 22.39
N LYS A 188 -26.78 -32.87 21.06
CA LYS A 188 -26.74 -34.04 20.16
C LYS A 188 -25.66 -33.86 19.08
N PRO A 189 -24.39 -33.70 19.49
CA PRO A 189 -23.27 -33.58 18.55
C PRO A 189 -23.03 -34.92 17.81
N PRO A 190 -22.36 -34.89 16.64
CA PRO A 190 -22.00 -36.11 15.89
C PRO A 190 -20.99 -37.00 16.63
N TYR A 191 -20.29 -36.46 17.62
CA TYR A 191 -19.42 -37.15 18.58
C TYR A 191 -19.66 -36.56 19.98
N MET A 192 -19.57 -37.37 21.04
CA MET A 192 -19.83 -36.92 22.40
C MET A 192 -18.70 -36.00 22.89
N GLN A 193 -19.03 -34.74 23.24
CA GLN A 193 -18.08 -33.80 23.84
C GLN A 193 -18.00 -33.97 25.36
N GLN A 194 -16.81 -33.74 25.93
CA GLN A 194 -16.56 -33.75 27.37
C GLN A 194 -16.90 -32.40 28.04
N GLU A 195 -17.04 -32.39 29.36
CA GLU A 195 -17.42 -31.21 30.16
C GLU A 195 -16.44 -30.03 30.07
N ASP A 196 -15.16 -30.35 29.88
CA ASP A 196 -14.02 -29.45 29.82
C ASP A 196 -13.59 -29.12 28.38
N GLU A 197 -14.27 -29.66 27.38
CA GLU A 197 -14.10 -29.27 25.98
C GLU A 197 -14.90 -27.99 25.66
N PRO A 198 -14.48 -27.20 24.67
CA PRO A 198 -15.20 -26.00 24.24
C PRO A 198 -16.59 -26.37 23.72
N VAL A 199 -17.61 -25.60 24.10
CA VAL A 199 -18.96 -25.82 23.57
C VAL A 199 -19.04 -25.44 22.09
N LEU A 200 -19.58 -26.35 21.28
CA LEU A 200 -19.71 -26.19 19.83
C LEU A 200 -21.18 -26.17 19.41
N HIS A 201 -21.41 -25.97 18.10
CA HIS A 201 -22.75 -25.98 17.49
C HIS A 201 -23.68 -24.87 18.01
N LEU A 202 -23.11 -23.69 18.24
CA LEU A 202 -23.81 -22.48 18.66
C LEU A 202 -23.82 -21.44 17.52
N CYS A 203 -24.87 -20.63 17.46
CA CYS A 203 -24.83 -19.40 16.68
C CYS A 203 -24.41 -18.22 17.56
N TRP A 204 -24.12 -17.07 16.94
CA TRP A 204 -23.71 -15.86 17.67
C TRP A 204 -24.76 -15.41 18.70
N ASN A 205 -26.06 -15.58 18.39
CA ASN A 205 -27.15 -15.21 19.30
C ASN A 205 -27.15 -16.06 20.57
N ASP A 206 -26.81 -17.35 20.47
CA ASP A 206 -26.70 -18.25 21.63
C ASP A 206 -25.56 -17.81 22.56
N CYS A 207 -24.42 -17.43 21.99
CA CYS A 207 -23.27 -16.90 22.74
C CYS A 207 -23.65 -15.59 23.48
N VAL A 208 -24.38 -14.70 22.82
CA VAL A 208 -24.86 -13.45 23.46
C VAL A 208 -25.91 -13.72 24.54
N ALA A 209 -26.78 -14.70 24.35
CA ALA A 209 -27.75 -15.10 25.39
C ALA A 209 -27.03 -15.59 26.65
N PHE A 210 -25.97 -16.39 26.50
CA PHE A 210 -25.12 -16.82 27.61
C PHE A 210 -24.49 -15.63 28.33
N CYS A 211 -23.89 -14.69 27.60
CA CYS A 211 -23.29 -13.48 28.18
C CYS A 211 -24.31 -12.62 28.95
N ARG A 212 -25.52 -12.44 28.41
CA ARG A 212 -26.61 -11.68 29.07
C ARG A 212 -27.04 -12.33 30.37
N TRP A 213 -27.30 -13.64 30.33
CA TRP A 213 -27.68 -14.37 31.53
C TRP A 213 -26.60 -14.31 32.61
N LEU A 214 -25.33 -14.50 32.25
CA LEU A 214 -24.23 -14.43 33.22
C LEU A 214 -24.09 -13.02 33.81
N SER A 215 -24.30 -11.98 33.00
CA SER A 215 -24.35 -10.58 33.44
C SER A 215 -25.44 -10.35 34.48
N GLU A 216 -26.66 -10.84 34.21
CA GLU A 216 -27.80 -10.71 35.13
C GLU A 216 -27.56 -11.49 36.42
N LYS A 217 -27.01 -12.71 36.33
CA LYS A 217 -26.71 -13.57 37.47
C LYS A 217 -25.72 -12.93 38.44
N GLU A 218 -24.71 -12.23 37.93
CA GLU A 218 -23.61 -11.70 38.74
C GLU A 218 -23.63 -10.18 38.94
N GLY A 219 -24.57 -9.46 38.30
CA GLY A 219 -24.67 -8.00 38.40
C GLY A 219 -23.53 -7.22 37.71
N VAL A 220 -22.71 -7.91 36.93
CA VAL A 220 -21.60 -7.37 36.14
C VAL A 220 -21.93 -7.43 34.64
N GLU A 221 -21.01 -6.98 33.78
CA GLU A 221 -21.27 -6.93 32.33
C GLU A 221 -20.31 -7.86 31.58
N TYR A 222 -20.84 -9.01 31.18
CA TYR A 222 -20.22 -9.97 30.28
C TYR A 222 -20.67 -9.74 28.84
N VAL A 223 -19.71 -9.76 27.91
CA VAL A 223 -19.93 -9.59 26.48
C VAL A 223 -19.01 -10.52 25.68
N LEU A 224 -19.27 -10.67 24.39
CA LEU A 224 -18.23 -11.16 23.48
C LEU A 224 -17.14 -10.09 23.36
N PRO A 225 -15.85 -10.45 23.28
CA PRO A 225 -14.79 -9.49 23.01
C PRO A 225 -15.04 -8.82 21.66
N THR A 226 -14.61 -7.57 21.50
CA THR A 226 -14.49 -7.01 20.15
C THR A 226 -13.39 -7.72 19.38
N GLU A 227 -13.43 -7.60 18.07
CA GLU A 227 -12.41 -8.10 17.16
C GLU A 227 -11.02 -7.54 17.52
N ALA A 228 -10.97 -6.26 17.86
CA ALA A 228 -9.74 -5.58 18.29
C ALA A 228 -9.27 -6.07 19.67
N GLU A 229 -10.19 -6.28 20.62
CA GLU A 229 -9.87 -6.84 21.94
C GLU A 229 -9.33 -8.25 21.84
N TRP A 230 -9.92 -9.08 20.97
CA TRP A 230 -9.46 -10.44 20.73
C TRP A 230 -8.06 -10.46 20.13
N GLU A 231 -7.77 -9.63 19.13
CA GLU A 231 -6.44 -9.61 18.51
C GLU A 231 -5.36 -9.06 19.44
N TYR A 232 -5.68 -8.00 20.20
CA TYR A 232 -4.83 -7.47 21.25
C TYR A 232 -4.47 -8.56 22.28
N ALA A 233 -5.49 -9.30 22.71
CA ALA A 233 -5.36 -10.41 23.64
C ALA A 233 -4.52 -11.55 23.07
N CYS A 234 -4.75 -11.92 21.81
CA CYS A 234 -4.07 -13.00 21.10
C CYS A 234 -2.56 -12.72 20.98
N ARG A 235 -2.20 -11.50 20.51
CA ARG A 235 -0.82 -11.08 20.32
C ARG A 235 -0.04 -10.93 21.62
N ALA A 236 -0.70 -10.54 22.71
CA ALA A 236 -0.10 -10.39 24.04
C ALA A 236 1.25 -9.64 24.05
N GLY A 237 1.36 -8.60 23.22
CA GLY A 237 2.56 -7.76 23.08
C GLY A 237 3.48 -8.11 21.92
N THR A 238 3.27 -9.20 21.18
CA THR A 238 4.08 -9.51 19.99
C THR A 238 3.59 -8.78 18.73
N THR A 239 4.47 -8.69 17.73
CA THR A 239 4.17 -8.17 16.40
C THR A 239 4.22 -9.25 15.32
N THR A 240 4.63 -10.45 15.67
CA THR A 240 4.72 -11.64 14.82
C THR A 240 3.32 -12.16 14.43
N PRO A 241 3.16 -12.97 13.38
CA PRO A 241 1.88 -13.55 12.99
C PRO A 241 1.28 -14.46 14.09
N TRP A 242 2.08 -15.26 14.79
CA TRP A 242 1.66 -15.98 16.01
C TRP A 242 2.35 -15.40 17.23
N HIS A 243 1.72 -15.42 18.41
CA HIS A 243 2.38 -14.91 19.62
C HIS A 243 3.64 -15.69 20.01
N PHE A 244 3.83 -16.88 19.45
CA PHE A 244 4.96 -17.77 19.70
C PHE A 244 6.01 -17.79 18.56
N GLY A 245 5.82 -17.01 17.48
CA GLY A 245 6.82 -16.92 16.41
C GLY A 245 6.27 -16.53 15.04
N ASP A 246 7.16 -16.63 14.05
CA ASP A 246 6.89 -16.31 12.65
C ASP A 246 6.56 -17.58 11.83
N PHE A 247 6.34 -17.42 10.52
CA PHE A 247 5.92 -18.51 9.66
C PHE A 247 6.87 -19.72 9.65
N GLU A 248 8.17 -19.50 9.83
CA GLU A 248 9.16 -20.58 9.94
C GLU A 248 9.04 -21.39 11.24
N ASP A 249 8.59 -20.76 12.33
CA ASP A 249 8.50 -21.38 13.66
C ASP A 249 7.26 -22.27 13.81
N VAL A 250 6.18 -21.98 13.09
CA VAL A 250 4.87 -22.65 13.25
C VAL A 250 4.98 -24.17 13.21
N LYS A 251 5.68 -24.71 12.21
CA LYS A 251 5.85 -26.16 12.06
C LYS A 251 6.61 -26.80 13.22
N ARG A 252 7.47 -26.03 13.91
CA ARG A 252 8.33 -26.50 14.98
C ARG A 252 7.62 -26.46 16.34
N VAL A 253 6.94 -25.37 16.67
CA VAL A 253 6.48 -25.12 18.04
C VAL A 253 4.97 -25.02 18.23
N ALA A 254 4.18 -24.94 17.16
CA ALA A 254 2.76 -24.64 17.32
C ALA A 254 1.97 -25.72 18.08
N HIS A 255 2.41 -26.98 18.04
CA HIS A 255 1.81 -28.08 18.79
C HIS A 255 1.87 -27.87 20.32
N GLU A 256 2.71 -26.96 20.82
CA GLU A 256 2.78 -26.58 22.23
C GLU A 256 1.70 -25.55 22.61
N TYR A 257 1.09 -24.86 21.65
CA TYR A 257 0.21 -23.70 21.87
C TYR A 257 -1.18 -23.84 21.25
N ALA A 258 -1.33 -24.68 20.22
CA ALA A 258 -2.55 -24.77 19.43
C ALA A 258 -2.82 -26.22 18.98
N HIS A 259 -4.11 -26.54 18.83
CA HIS A 259 -4.58 -27.83 18.35
C HIS A 259 -5.16 -27.68 16.92
N TRP A 260 -4.47 -28.23 15.92
CA TRP A 260 -4.85 -28.20 14.49
C TRP A 260 -4.82 -29.60 13.87
N SER A 261 -5.35 -29.73 12.66
CA SER A 261 -5.41 -31.00 11.93
C SER A 261 -4.06 -31.55 11.44
N GLU A 262 -3.02 -30.70 11.39
CA GLU A 262 -1.66 -31.02 10.90
C GLU A 262 -0.60 -31.22 12.01
N GLY A 263 -1.01 -31.57 13.24
CA GLY A 263 -0.09 -31.88 14.34
C GLY A 263 0.50 -33.31 14.28
N ALA A 264 1.60 -33.55 15.00
CA ALA A 264 2.29 -34.86 15.10
C ALA A 264 1.45 -36.02 15.70
N GLN A 265 0.17 -35.78 15.97
CA GLN A 265 -0.82 -36.73 16.43
C GLN A 265 -1.95 -36.66 15.41
N GLY A 266 -2.28 -37.77 14.75
CA GLY A 266 -3.18 -37.81 13.59
C GLY A 266 -4.49 -37.02 13.75
N LYS A 267 -5.11 -36.67 12.61
CA LYS A 267 -6.32 -35.81 12.50
C LYS A 267 -7.26 -35.96 13.71
N PRO A 268 -7.40 -34.93 14.57
CA PRO A 268 -8.34 -34.96 15.68
C PRO A 268 -9.77 -35.14 15.16
N GLU A 269 -10.54 -36.04 15.77
CA GLU A 269 -11.95 -36.25 15.44
C GLU A 269 -12.88 -35.16 16.04
N GLY A 270 -12.34 -34.28 16.89
CA GLY A 270 -13.06 -33.22 17.63
C GLY A 270 -12.12 -32.27 18.37
N PRO A 271 -12.66 -31.29 19.13
CA PRO A 271 -11.87 -30.37 19.94
C PRO A 271 -11.18 -31.10 21.09
N ARG A 272 -10.24 -30.40 21.74
CA ARG A 272 -9.56 -30.89 22.95
C ARG A 272 -10.08 -30.14 24.19
N PRO A 273 -9.92 -30.73 25.39
CA PRO A 273 -10.11 -30.00 26.64
C PRO A 273 -9.38 -28.66 26.60
N VAL A 274 -10.05 -27.61 27.08
CA VAL A 274 -9.50 -26.25 27.02
C VAL A 274 -8.26 -26.10 27.91
N GLY A 275 -7.30 -25.27 27.49
CA GLY A 275 -6.13 -24.93 28.30
C GLY A 275 -5.04 -26.02 28.38
N LEU A 276 -5.05 -27.02 27.49
CA LEU A 276 -3.99 -28.05 27.43
C LEU A 276 -2.65 -27.52 26.91
N GLY A 277 -2.68 -26.53 26.01
CA GLY A 277 -1.49 -25.87 25.47
C GLY A 277 -0.81 -24.93 26.47
N LYS A 278 0.27 -24.28 26.02
CA LYS A 278 0.92 -23.18 26.76
C LYS A 278 0.13 -21.88 26.58
N PRO A 279 0.00 -21.06 27.62
CA PRO A 279 -0.62 -19.75 27.49
C PRO A 279 0.30 -18.74 26.82
N ASN A 280 -0.27 -17.70 26.23
CA ASN A 280 0.46 -16.51 25.81
C ASN A 280 0.90 -15.66 27.02
N ALA A 281 1.59 -14.53 26.76
CA ALA A 281 2.15 -13.70 27.82
C ALA A 281 1.10 -13.06 28.75
N PHE A 282 -0.15 -12.93 28.32
CA PHE A 282 -1.26 -12.46 29.15
C PHE A 282 -1.96 -13.59 29.92
N GLY A 283 -1.53 -14.85 29.79
CA GLY A 283 -2.13 -15.98 30.48
C GLY A 283 -3.35 -16.58 29.79
N LEU A 284 -3.50 -16.34 28.49
CA LEU A 284 -4.61 -16.86 27.68
C LEU A 284 -4.18 -18.07 26.86
N TYR A 285 -5.05 -19.06 26.76
CA TYR A 285 -4.84 -20.32 26.07
C TYR A 285 -5.66 -20.38 24.78
N ASP A 286 -5.26 -21.28 23.89
CA ASP A 286 -6.02 -21.68 22.69
C ASP A 286 -6.30 -20.54 21.69
N MET A 287 -5.60 -19.40 21.84
CA MET A 287 -5.83 -18.21 21.01
C MET A 287 -5.56 -18.40 19.51
N HIS A 288 -4.86 -19.47 19.11
CA HIS A 288 -4.50 -19.75 17.71
C HIS A 288 -5.13 -21.04 17.16
N GLY A 289 -5.86 -21.81 17.97
CA GLY A 289 -6.34 -23.14 17.59
C GLY A 289 -7.03 -23.86 18.75
N ASN A 290 -7.57 -25.04 18.49
CA ASN A 290 -8.71 -25.67 19.19
C ASN A 290 -10.04 -25.31 18.50
N VAL A 291 -10.61 -24.12 18.70
CA VAL A 291 -11.84 -23.72 18.00
C VAL A 291 -11.79 -22.27 17.50
N TRP A 292 -12.51 -21.98 16.42
CA TRP A 292 -12.78 -20.61 16.03
C TRP A 292 -13.66 -19.93 17.08
N GLU A 293 -13.54 -18.61 17.23
CA GLU A 293 -14.28 -17.89 18.27
C GLU A 293 -15.10 -16.73 17.73
N TYR A 294 -16.37 -16.67 18.12
CA TYR A 294 -17.23 -15.52 17.85
C TYR A 294 -16.73 -14.27 18.60
N VAL A 295 -16.64 -13.16 17.86
CA VAL A 295 -16.46 -11.80 18.42
C VAL A 295 -17.72 -10.96 18.23
N ALA A 296 -17.81 -9.80 18.88
CA ALA A 296 -18.99 -8.94 18.85
C ALA A 296 -19.26 -8.33 17.45
N ASP A 297 -18.21 -8.14 16.67
CA ASP A 297 -18.17 -7.23 15.53
C ASP A 297 -18.95 -7.73 14.32
N TRP A 298 -19.50 -6.78 13.56
CA TRP A 298 -20.06 -7.01 12.24
C TRP A 298 -18.95 -7.13 11.18
N TRP A 299 -19.15 -8.00 10.19
CA TRP A 299 -18.20 -8.16 9.09
C TRP A 299 -18.30 -7.01 8.09
N HIS A 300 -17.14 -6.44 7.70
CA HIS A 300 -17.02 -5.58 6.52
C HIS A 300 -15.62 -5.70 5.91
N GLU A 301 -15.56 -5.88 4.59
CA GLU A 301 -14.31 -6.20 3.87
C GLU A 301 -13.26 -5.08 3.93
N LEU A 302 -13.69 -3.82 4.06
CA LEU A 302 -12.79 -2.66 4.15
C LEU A 302 -12.56 -2.16 5.57
N TYR A 303 -13.08 -2.86 6.59
CA TYR A 303 -13.14 -2.29 7.94
C TYR A 303 -11.77 -1.89 8.48
N TYR A 304 -10.69 -2.62 8.21
CA TYR A 304 -9.35 -2.25 8.72
C TYR A 304 -8.84 -0.90 8.20
N LYS A 305 -9.33 -0.42 7.04
CA LYS A 305 -9.01 0.92 6.51
C LYS A 305 -9.82 2.02 7.20
N GLU A 306 -11.01 1.69 7.67
CA GLU A 306 -11.94 2.62 8.32
C GLU A 306 -11.95 2.50 9.85
N SER A 307 -11.22 1.51 10.36
CA SER A 307 -11.15 1.16 11.78
C SER A 307 -10.67 2.37 12.58
N PRO A 308 -11.44 2.81 13.59
CA PRO A 308 -11.01 3.90 14.45
C PRO A 308 -9.78 3.49 15.24
N ILE A 309 -8.91 4.45 15.58
CA ILE A 309 -7.73 4.14 16.39
C ILE A 309 -8.13 3.65 17.78
N ASN A 310 -9.18 4.21 18.38
CA ASN A 310 -9.54 3.92 19.77
C ASN A 310 -10.73 2.98 19.84
N ASP A 311 -10.55 1.86 20.57
CA ASP A 311 -11.57 0.85 20.87
C ASP A 311 -12.45 0.45 19.67
N PRO A 312 -11.87 -0.07 18.55
CA PRO A 312 -12.66 -0.52 17.41
C PRO A 312 -13.68 -1.61 17.82
N SER A 313 -14.89 -1.49 17.29
CA SER A 313 -16.03 -2.38 17.59
C SER A 313 -16.77 -2.84 16.33
N GLY A 314 -16.11 -2.81 15.18
CA GLY A 314 -16.71 -3.07 13.88
C GLY A 314 -17.47 -1.86 13.33
N PRO A 315 -18.01 -1.95 12.10
CA PRO A 315 -18.80 -0.90 11.50
C PRO A 315 -20.07 -0.62 12.32
N ALA A 316 -20.44 0.67 12.42
CA ALA A 316 -21.54 1.15 13.27
C ALA A 316 -22.94 0.73 12.79
N VAL A 317 -23.07 0.27 11.54
CA VAL A 317 -24.34 -0.13 10.94
C VAL A 317 -24.26 -1.61 10.60
N GLU A 318 -25.33 -2.34 10.89
CA GLU A 318 -25.62 -3.66 10.30
C GLU A 318 -25.59 -3.48 8.77
N HIS A 319 -24.45 -3.76 8.14
CA HIS A 319 -24.38 -3.72 6.69
C HIS A 319 -25.29 -4.83 6.17
N GLU A 320 -26.28 -4.40 5.39
CA GLU A 320 -27.25 -5.21 4.64
C GLU A 320 -28.44 -5.68 5.47
N ARG A 321 -29.60 -5.01 5.28
CA ARG A 321 -30.92 -5.61 5.48
C ARG A 321 -31.03 -6.82 4.52
N GLY A 322 -30.39 -7.93 4.90
CA GLY A 322 -30.28 -9.14 4.09
C GLY A 322 -29.12 -10.08 4.43
N ASP A 323 -27.94 -9.59 4.84
CA ASP A 323 -26.73 -10.42 4.99
C ASP A 323 -26.10 -10.25 6.39
N LEU A 324 -26.71 -10.88 7.38
CA LEU A 324 -26.34 -10.84 8.80
C LEU A 324 -24.98 -11.51 9.06
N ARG A 325 -23.84 -10.88 8.72
CA ARG A 325 -22.50 -11.49 8.86
C ARG A 325 -21.69 -10.94 10.04
N ARG A 326 -21.20 -11.85 10.87
CA ARG A 326 -20.30 -11.63 12.01
C ARG A 326 -18.87 -12.05 11.68
N ILE A 327 -17.96 -11.77 12.60
CA ILE A 327 -16.57 -12.21 12.54
C ILE A 327 -16.33 -13.37 13.52
N ILE A 328 -15.48 -14.31 13.09
CA ILE A 328 -14.80 -15.25 13.97
C ILE A 328 -13.27 -15.10 13.82
N ARG A 329 -12.56 -15.38 14.91
CA ARG A 329 -11.10 -15.25 15.04
C ARG A 329 -10.45 -16.54 15.56
N GLY A 330 -9.14 -16.69 15.39
CA GLY A 330 -8.38 -17.84 15.88
C GLY A 330 -8.10 -18.87 14.80
N GLY A 331 -8.36 -20.14 15.12
CA GLY A 331 -8.23 -21.29 14.23
C GLY A 331 -8.91 -22.50 14.86
N SER A 332 -9.06 -23.62 14.15
CA SER A 332 -9.75 -24.80 14.69
C SER A 332 -9.02 -26.12 14.48
N PHE A 333 -9.41 -27.12 15.27
CA PHE A 333 -8.86 -28.48 15.26
C PHE A 333 -8.99 -29.19 13.91
N ASP A 334 -9.96 -28.79 13.07
CA ASP A 334 -10.23 -29.35 11.74
C ASP A 334 -9.63 -28.52 10.59
N TRP A 335 -8.88 -27.45 10.91
CA TRP A 335 -8.14 -26.62 9.95
C TRP A 335 -6.63 -26.83 10.04
N ASP A 336 -5.91 -26.39 9.01
CA ASP A 336 -4.46 -26.38 9.03
C ASP A 336 -3.90 -25.14 9.76
N SER A 337 -2.60 -25.15 9.99
CA SER A 337 -1.88 -24.04 10.64
C SER A 337 -1.95 -22.71 9.88
N GLY A 338 -2.35 -22.71 8.60
CA GLY A 338 -2.41 -21.54 7.74
C GLY A 338 -3.60 -20.61 8.00
N GLY A 339 -4.56 -21.03 8.84
CA GLY A 339 -5.70 -20.21 9.26
C GLY A 339 -5.60 -19.61 10.67
N GLY A 340 -4.57 -19.95 11.46
CA GLY A 340 -4.55 -19.71 12.91
C GLY A 340 -3.80 -18.44 13.39
N ASP A 341 -3.36 -17.56 12.50
CA ASP A 341 -2.55 -16.40 12.92
C ASP A 341 -3.38 -15.29 13.59
N SER A 342 -2.70 -14.42 14.33
CA SER A 342 -3.33 -13.37 15.15
C SER A 342 -4.24 -12.43 14.36
N ALA A 343 -3.88 -12.15 13.11
CA ALA A 343 -4.61 -11.20 12.27
C ALA A 343 -5.79 -11.87 11.53
N TYR A 344 -5.80 -13.21 11.47
CA TYR A 344 -6.74 -13.97 10.66
C TYR A 344 -8.17 -13.74 11.12
N ARG A 345 -9.02 -13.35 10.17
CA ARG A 345 -10.43 -13.06 10.40
C ARG A 345 -11.28 -13.75 9.36
N MET A 346 -12.39 -14.34 9.78
CA MET A 346 -13.32 -15.01 8.88
C MET A 346 -14.74 -14.52 9.10
N ARG A 347 -15.47 -14.34 7.99
CA ARG A 347 -16.89 -14.00 8.02
C ARG A 347 -17.73 -15.24 8.27
N ILE A 348 -18.78 -15.09 9.07
CA ILE A 348 -19.74 -16.15 9.37
C ILE A 348 -21.14 -15.55 9.49
N THR A 349 -22.17 -16.25 9.06
CA THR A 349 -23.54 -15.77 9.26
C THR A 349 -23.89 -15.80 10.75
N GLN A 350 -24.51 -14.74 11.27
CA GLN A 350 -24.89 -14.57 12.68
C GLN A 350 -25.68 -15.75 13.24
N ARG A 351 -26.58 -16.32 12.43
CA ARG A 351 -27.44 -17.47 12.79
C ARG A 351 -26.90 -18.81 12.26
N SER A 352 -25.63 -18.87 11.84
CA SER A 352 -25.06 -20.13 11.36
C SER A 352 -24.87 -21.09 12.53
N THR A 353 -25.47 -22.27 12.44
CA THR A 353 -25.30 -23.38 13.39
C THR A 353 -24.57 -24.57 12.75
N GLN A 354 -24.02 -24.38 11.55
CA GLN A 354 -23.49 -25.46 10.71
C GLN A 354 -22.00 -25.69 10.88
N HIS A 355 -21.28 -24.74 11.49
CA HIS A 355 -19.84 -24.84 11.71
C HIS A 355 -19.58 -25.57 13.04
N SER A 356 -19.26 -26.86 12.94
CA SER A 356 -18.97 -27.75 14.07
C SER A 356 -17.58 -27.55 14.70
N HIS A 357 -17.04 -26.33 14.58
CA HIS A 357 -15.68 -25.98 15.00
C HIS A 357 -15.58 -24.53 15.50
N VAL A 358 -16.73 -23.92 15.82
CA VAL A 358 -16.83 -22.55 16.33
C VAL A 358 -17.40 -22.56 17.75
N GLY A 359 -16.63 -22.00 18.68
CA GLY A 359 -17.02 -21.70 20.05
C GLY A 359 -16.96 -20.19 20.31
N PHE A 360 -16.76 -19.82 21.57
CA PHE A 360 -16.60 -18.42 21.98
C PHE A 360 -15.92 -18.33 23.36
N ARG A 361 -15.38 -17.15 23.66
CA ARG A 361 -14.96 -16.76 25.02
C ARG A 361 -15.64 -15.46 25.42
N VAL A 362 -15.63 -15.16 26.72
CA VAL A 362 -16.31 -13.98 27.28
C VAL A 362 -15.32 -12.92 27.75
N ALA A 363 -15.66 -11.66 27.52
CA ALA A 363 -15.01 -10.49 28.11
C ALA A 363 -15.90 -9.91 29.22
N LEU A 364 -15.29 -9.45 30.31
CA LEU A 364 -15.95 -8.81 31.45
C LEU A 364 -15.49 -7.35 31.56
N ARG A 365 -16.45 -6.43 31.50
CA ARG A 365 -16.22 -4.98 31.62
C ARG A 365 -15.99 -4.58 33.09
N ILE A 366 -15.02 -3.69 33.32
CA ILE A 366 -14.72 -3.17 34.65
C ILE A 366 -15.43 -1.83 34.85
N LYS A 367 -16.54 -1.84 35.60
CA LYS A 367 -17.32 -0.63 35.89
C LYS A 367 -16.51 0.38 36.70
N GLY A 368 -16.69 1.67 36.42
CA GLY A 368 -16.12 2.79 37.20
C GLY A 368 -14.65 3.10 36.95
N VAL A 369 -13.96 2.37 36.05
CA VAL A 369 -12.57 2.66 35.70
C VAL A 369 -12.51 3.76 34.64
N ARG A 370 -11.80 4.84 34.94
CA ARG A 370 -11.41 5.83 33.92
C ARG A 370 -10.32 5.21 33.06
N GLY A 371 -10.61 4.99 31.77
CA GLY A 371 -9.61 4.54 30.80
C GLY A 371 -8.49 5.56 30.60
N VAL A 372 -7.54 5.23 29.74
CA VAL A 372 -6.49 6.16 29.31
C VAL A 372 -7.02 7.15 28.27
N PRO A 373 -6.37 8.32 28.10
CA PRO A 373 -6.75 9.26 27.04
C PRO A 373 -6.78 8.59 25.67
N PRO A 374 -7.76 8.90 24.80
CA PRO A 374 -7.76 8.44 23.42
C PRO A 374 -6.50 8.89 22.67
N ALA A 375 -6.00 8.06 21.77
CA ALA A 375 -4.99 8.45 20.79
C ALA A 375 -5.61 9.43 19.78
N VAL A 376 -4.85 10.43 19.35
CA VAL A 376 -5.25 11.39 18.32
C VAL A 376 -4.75 10.91 16.97
N ASP A 377 -5.64 10.87 15.97
CA ASP A 377 -5.26 10.67 14.56
C ASP A 377 -4.68 11.98 13.99
N PRO A 378 -3.39 12.04 13.64
CA PRO A 378 -2.78 13.22 13.04
C PRO A 378 -3.44 13.63 11.72
N ASP A 379 -3.99 12.67 10.96
CA ASP A 379 -4.58 12.88 9.63
C ASP A 379 -6.06 13.30 9.70
N GLU A 380 -6.75 13.05 10.82
CA GLU A 380 -8.13 13.51 11.02
C GLU A 380 -8.23 15.05 11.02
N ALA A 381 -7.20 15.73 11.56
CA ALA A 381 -7.12 17.19 11.55
C ALA A 381 -6.93 17.76 10.13
N ARG A 382 -6.26 17.00 9.24
CA ARG A 382 -6.05 17.35 7.82
C ARG A 382 -7.32 17.11 7.00
N ARG A 383 -8.03 15.99 7.25
CA ARG A 383 -9.33 15.66 6.63
C ARG A 383 -10.44 16.68 6.94
N ARG A 384 -10.39 17.34 8.10
CA ARG A 384 -11.34 18.42 8.45
C ARG A 384 -11.07 19.75 7.73
N ARG A 385 -9.87 19.95 7.16
CA ARG A 385 -9.46 21.21 6.50
C ARG A 385 -9.75 21.25 4.99
N THR A 386 -10.11 20.13 4.37
CA THR A 386 -10.40 20.04 2.93
C THR A 386 -11.91 20.03 2.66
N LYS A 387 -12.60 21.12 3.03
CA LYS A 387 -13.90 21.45 2.45
C LYS A 387 -13.67 22.35 1.23
N ASP A 388 -13.78 21.73 0.07
CA ASP A 388 -14.11 22.29 -1.25
C ASP A 388 -13.69 23.75 -1.55
N PRO A 389 -12.53 23.97 -2.20
CA PRO A 389 -12.19 25.26 -2.77
C PRO A 389 -12.55 25.30 -4.26
N GLY A 390 -13.70 25.90 -4.58
CA GLY A 390 -13.86 26.59 -5.87
C GLY A 390 -14.71 25.86 -6.90
N ALA A 391 -16.02 25.81 -6.66
CA ALA A 391 -17.00 25.41 -7.67
C ALA A 391 -17.08 26.37 -8.88
N ASP A 392 -16.48 27.57 -8.82
CA ASP A 392 -16.57 28.63 -9.84
C ASP A 392 -15.23 29.30 -10.23
N SER A 393 -14.09 28.64 -10.01
CA SER A 393 -12.77 29.27 -10.20
C SER A 393 -12.33 29.41 -11.69
N ASP A 394 -11.68 30.53 -12.01
CA ASP A 394 -11.10 30.85 -13.34
C ASP A 394 -10.13 29.81 -13.94
N PRO A 395 -9.36 29.00 -13.17
CA PRO A 395 -8.50 27.94 -13.71
C PRO A 395 -9.25 26.90 -14.54
N VAL A 396 -10.48 26.54 -14.16
CA VAL A 396 -11.30 25.57 -14.90
C VAL A 396 -11.72 26.14 -16.26
N LYS A 397 -12.11 27.42 -16.28
CA LYS A 397 -12.42 28.14 -17.53
C LYS A 397 -11.17 28.30 -18.40
N ALA A 398 -10.00 28.47 -17.80
CA ALA A 398 -8.73 28.59 -18.53
C ALA A 398 -8.35 27.27 -19.22
N VAL A 399 -8.44 26.13 -18.53
CA VAL A 399 -8.13 24.80 -19.09
C VAL A 399 -9.09 24.40 -20.21
N LEU A 400 -10.39 24.71 -20.07
CA LEU A 400 -11.38 24.41 -21.11
C LEU A 400 -11.29 25.37 -22.32
N LYS A 401 -10.78 26.60 -22.15
CA LYS A 401 -10.63 27.59 -23.24
C LYS A 401 -9.39 27.39 -24.13
N THR A 402 -8.40 26.61 -23.69
CA THR A 402 -7.19 26.34 -24.49
C THR A 402 -7.40 25.31 -25.61
N GLY A 403 -8.60 24.74 -25.75
CA GLY A 403 -8.98 23.91 -26.88
C GLY A 403 -9.05 24.73 -28.17
N THR A 404 -8.02 24.64 -29.00
CA THR A 404 -7.95 25.26 -30.32
C THR A 404 -9.04 24.76 -31.26
N THR A 405 -9.40 25.60 -32.22
CA THR A 405 -10.38 25.42 -33.29
C THR A 405 -10.02 24.27 -34.25
N THR A 406 -10.10 23.03 -33.79
CA THR A 406 -9.94 21.81 -34.59
C THR A 406 -11.33 21.26 -34.95
N PRO A 407 -11.59 20.78 -36.19
CA PRO A 407 -12.88 20.19 -36.55
C PRO A 407 -13.22 18.99 -35.64
N GLU A 408 -14.48 18.92 -35.21
CA GLU A 408 -14.98 17.92 -34.24
C GLU A 408 -14.70 16.48 -34.71
N PRO A 409 -14.22 15.59 -33.82
CA PRO A 409 -14.08 14.18 -34.14
C PRO A 409 -15.47 13.54 -34.43
N PRO A 410 -15.53 12.49 -35.28
CA PRO A 410 -16.80 11.84 -35.63
C PRO A 410 -17.57 11.37 -34.40
N LYS A 411 -18.86 11.69 -34.30
CA LYS A 411 -19.69 11.24 -33.15
C LYS A 411 -19.87 9.72 -33.12
N ASP A 412 -19.91 9.07 -34.29
CA ASP A 412 -20.08 7.63 -34.43
C ASP A 412 -18.80 6.97 -34.93
N LEU A 413 -18.25 6.04 -34.15
CA LEU A 413 -17.06 5.27 -34.49
C LEU A 413 -17.36 3.77 -34.31
N ALA A 414 -17.19 2.98 -35.37
CA ALA A 414 -17.30 1.53 -35.33
C ALA A 414 -16.08 0.87 -36.00
N ILE A 415 -15.45 -0.05 -35.29
CA ILE A 415 -14.26 -0.78 -35.73
C ILE A 415 -14.67 -2.20 -36.08
N ASP A 416 -14.35 -2.63 -37.30
CA ASP A 416 -14.56 -4.01 -37.75
C ASP A 416 -13.40 -4.89 -37.29
N LEU A 417 -13.70 -5.97 -36.57
CA LEU A 417 -12.72 -6.92 -36.03
C LEU A 417 -12.55 -8.15 -36.93
N GLY A 418 -13.31 -8.24 -38.03
CA GLY A 418 -13.42 -9.42 -38.89
C GLY A 418 -14.42 -10.45 -38.38
N ASN A 419 -14.77 -11.43 -39.23
CA ASN A 419 -15.70 -12.52 -38.93
C ASN A 419 -17.10 -12.06 -38.44
N GLY A 420 -17.55 -10.87 -38.87
CA GLY A 420 -18.85 -10.30 -38.50
C GLY A 420 -18.89 -9.60 -37.13
N ALA A 421 -17.79 -9.55 -36.37
CA ALA A 421 -17.71 -8.86 -35.09
C ALA A 421 -17.29 -7.38 -35.27
N LYS A 422 -17.99 -6.47 -34.58
CA LYS A 422 -17.71 -5.02 -34.60
C LYS A 422 -17.69 -4.45 -33.18
N MET A 423 -16.92 -3.39 -32.97
CA MET A 423 -16.86 -2.64 -31.71
C MET A 423 -17.27 -1.19 -31.95
N ALA A 424 -18.36 -0.75 -31.34
CA ALA A 424 -18.89 0.60 -31.45
C ALA A 424 -18.44 1.46 -30.27
N PHE A 425 -18.13 2.73 -30.53
CA PHE A 425 -17.63 3.71 -29.58
C PHE A 425 -18.48 4.98 -29.61
N VAL A 426 -18.63 5.59 -28.44
CA VAL A 426 -19.30 6.88 -28.21
C VAL A 426 -18.25 7.93 -27.90
N LEU A 427 -18.32 9.08 -28.57
CA LEU A 427 -17.47 10.23 -28.26
C LEU A 427 -17.93 10.89 -26.95
N ILE A 428 -17.05 10.90 -25.94
CA ILE A 428 -17.27 11.53 -24.65
C ILE A 428 -16.61 12.92 -24.67
N PRO A 429 -17.36 14.02 -24.43
CA PRO A 429 -16.82 15.36 -24.53
C PRO A 429 -15.92 15.71 -23.34
N ALA A 430 -14.89 16.54 -23.57
CA ALA A 430 -14.16 17.18 -22.49
C ALA A 430 -15.11 17.98 -21.58
N GLY A 431 -14.81 18.07 -20.29
CA GLY A 431 -15.67 18.76 -19.34
C GLY A 431 -15.22 18.56 -17.89
N SER A 432 -16.10 18.87 -16.95
CA SER A 432 -15.82 18.71 -15.52
C SER A 432 -17.02 18.19 -14.76
N PHE A 433 -16.78 17.47 -13.67
CA PHE A 433 -17.82 16.93 -12.80
C PHE A 433 -17.35 16.81 -11.36
N LEU A 434 -18.28 16.49 -10.45
CA LEU A 434 -17.97 16.13 -9.07
C LEU A 434 -17.83 14.61 -8.96
N MET A 435 -16.62 14.17 -8.60
CA MET A 435 -16.27 12.77 -8.42
C MET A 435 -16.44 12.36 -6.95
N GLY A 436 -16.97 11.15 -6.73
CA GLY A 436 -17.18 10.59 -5.39
C GLY A 436 -18.60 10.77 -4.84
N SER A 437 -18.78 10.48 -3.54
CA SER A 437 -20.08 10.50 -2.87
C SER A 437 -20.03 11.00 -1.43
N HIS A 438 -20.94 11.92 -1.07
CA HIS A 438 -21.12 12.37 0.31
C HIS A 438 -21.73 11.30 1.22
N LYS A 439 -22.39 10.28 0.65
CA LYS A 439 -23.07 9.20 1.38
C LYS A 439 -22.30 7.87 1.32
N GLY A 440 -21.35 7.74 0.41
CA GLY A 440 -20.52 6.55 0.23
C GLY A 440 -19.51 6.34 1.36
N PRO A 441 -18.79 5.20 1.38
CA PRO A 441 -17.66 4.92 2.26
C PRO A 441 -16.54 5.97 2.15
N LYS A 442 -15.54 5.87 3.02
CA LYS A 442 -14.51 6.91 3.16
C LYS A 442 -13.63 7.04 1.91
N ASP A 443 -13.46 5.98 1.15
CA ASP A 443 -12.70 5.93 -0.09
C ASP A 443 -13.44 6.52 -1.31
N GLU A 444 -14.72 6.85 -1.17
CA GLU A 444 -15.49 7.67 -2.13
C GLU A 444 -15.47 9.17 -1.75
N ARG A 445 -14.74 9.54 -0.69
CA ARG A 445 -14.71 10.88 -0.10
C ARG A 445 -13.27 11.45 -0.09
N PRO A 446 -13.14 12.78 -0.12
CA PRO A 446 -14.19 13.77 -0.31
C PRO A 446 -14.75 13.75 -1.73
N VAL A 447 -15.99 14.24 -1.88
CA VAL A 447 -16.46 14.67 -3.19
C VAL A 447 -15.59 15.84 -3.63
N HIS A 448 -14.99 15.74 -4.81
CA HIS A 448 -14.05 16.72 -5.32
C HIS A 448 -14.25 16.93 -6.82
N ARG A 449 -13.76 18.06 -7.33
CA ARG A 449 -13.90 18.41 -8.74
C ARG A 449 -12.82 17.70 -9.56
N VAL A 450 -13.24 17.17 -10.71
CA VAL A 450 -12.35 16.59 -11.73
C VAL A 450 -12.67 17.21 -13.09
N VAL A 451 -11.63 17.47 -13.87
CA VAL A 451 -11.67 17.99 -15.24
C VAL A 451 -11.11 16.91 -16.18
N ILE A 452 -11.93 16.48 -17.13
CA ILE A 452 -11.51 15.71 -18.30
C ILE A 452 -11.13 16.71 -19.39
N SER A 453 -9.83 16.87 -19.65
CA SER A 453 -9.31 17.98 -20.46
C SER A 453 -9.51 17.78 -21.97
N LYS A 454 -9.61 16.53 -22.42
CA LYS A 454 -9.77 16.16 -23.83
C LYS A 454 -10.96 15.22 -24.03
N PRO A 455 -11.66 15.31 -25.16
CA PRO A 455 -12.62 14.28 -25.52
C PRO A 455 -11.91 12.95 -25.74
N PHE A 456 -12.61 11.85 -25.48
CA PHE A 456 -12.12 10.49 -25.70
C PHE A 456 -13.28 9.61 -26.17
N TYR A 457 -13.00 8.49 -26.81
CA TYR A 457 -14.04 7.53 -27.15
C TYR A 457 -14.16 6.48 -26.06
N MET A 458 -15.38 6.07 -25.71
CA MET A 458 -15.64 4.92 -24.83
C MET A 458 -16.49 3.89 -25.57
N ALA A 459 -16.15 2.60 -25.43
CA ALA A 459 -16.92 1.52 -26.02
C ALA A 459 -18.36 1.58 -25.51
N LYS A 460 -19.30 1.48 -26.45
CA LYS A 460 -20.74 1.62 -26.19
C LYS A 460 -21.27 0.57 -25.20
N PHE A 461 -20.63 -0.61 -25.21
CA PHE A 461 -20.96 -1.79 -24.43
C PHE A 461 -19.71 -2.33 -23.75
N GLU A 462 -19.91 -3.16 -22.73
CA GLU A 462 -18.87 -4.05 -22.19
C GLU A 462 -18.34 -4.99 -23.29
N LEU A 463 -17.09 -5.46 -23.14
CA LEU A 463 -16.46 -6.38 -24.08
C LEU A 463 -17.26 -7.68 -24.21
N THR A 464 -17.57 -8.12 -25.43
CA THR A 464 -18.37 -9.34 -25.65
C THR A 464 -17.51 -10.57 -25.97
N GLN A 465 -18.07 -11.77 -25.74
CA GLN A 465 -17.43 -13.04 -26.09
C GLN A 465 -17.06 -13.12 -27.59
N GLY A 466 -17.91 -12.60 -28.47
CA GLY A 466 -17.64 -12.58 -29.91
C GLY A 466 -16.50 -11.62 -30.30
N GLN A 467 -16.39 -10.49 -29.60
CA GLN A 467 -15.26 -9.57 -29.78
C GLN A 467 -13.96 -10.18 -29.24
N TRP A 468 -14.02 -10.88 -28.10
CA TRP A 468 -12.89 -11.65 -27.55
C TRP A 468 -12.36 -12.68 -28.56
N GLU A 469 -13.23 -13.57 -29.03
CA GLU A 469 -12.87 -14.62 -29.99
C GLU A 469 -12.35 -14.04 -31.31
N ALA A 470 -12.94 -12.94 -31.78
CA ALA A 470 -12.48 -12.27 -32.98
C ALA A 470 -11.02 -11.80 -32.86
N VAL A 471 -10.58 -11.31 -31.70
CA VAL A 471 -9.22 -10.78 -31.51
C VAL A 471 -8.23 -11.88 -31.08
N MET A 472 -8.59 -12.68 -30.09
CA MET A 472 -7.72 -13.66 -29.43
C MET A 472 -7.74 -15.04 -30.09
N GLY A 473 -8.73 -15.31 -30.95
CA GLY A 473 -8.98 -16.63 -31.53
C GLY A 473 -9.77 -17.56 -30.61
N LYS A 474 -9.85 -18.84 -30.98
CA LYS A 474 -10.49 -19.89 -30.16
C LYS A 474 -9.67 -20.13 -28.89
N ASP A 475 -10.05 -19.43 -27.83
CA ASP A 475 -9.38 -19.43 -26.54
C ASP A 475 -9.78 -20.65 -25.68
N ALA A 476 -8.80 -21.26 -25.02
CA ALA A 476 -9.03 -22.30 -24.01
C ALA A 476 -9.93 -21.83 -22.86
N ARG A 477 -10.01 -20.51 -22.59
CA ARG A 477 -10.92 -19.90 -21.61
C ARG A 477 -12.38 -20.03 -22.00
N LEU A 478 -12.73 -19.80 -23.26
CA LEU A 478 -14.09 -20.03 -23.78
C LEU A 478 -14.44 -21.52 -23.67
N ALA A 479 -13.48 -22.41 -23.96
CA ALA A 479 -13.68 -23.85 -23.78
C ALA A 479 -13.80 -24.28 -22.30
N HIS A 480 -13.12 -23.59 -21.38
CA HIS A 480 -13.23 -23.81 -19.94
C HIS A 480 -14.57 -23.33 -19.39
N LEU A 481 -15.01 -22.13 -19.80
CA LEU A 481 -16.35 -21.61 -19.55
C LEU A 481 -17.44 -22.54 -20.09
N MET A 482 -17.26 -23.11 -21.28
CA MET A 482 -18.18 -24.11 -21.85
C MET A 482 -18.29 -25.38 -20.99
N LYS A 483 -17.19 -25.83 -20.38
CA LYS A 483 -17.15 -27.04 -19.52
C LYS A 483 -17.78 -26.82 -18.15
N LEU A 484 -17.62 -25.63 -17.56
CA LEU A 484 -18.13 -25.31 -16.22
C LEU A 484 -19.68 -25.23 -16.18
N TRP A 485 -20.35 -25.09 -17.32
CA TRP A 485 -21.78 -24.74 -17.40
C TRP A 485 -22.61 -25.69 -18.28
N ASP A 486 -22.13 -26.93 -18.43
CA ASP A 486 -22.81 -28.08 -19.07
C ASP A 486 -23.42 -27.77 -20.46
N GLY A 487 -22.80 -26.86 -21.21
CA GLY A 487 -23.23 -26.51 -22.58
C GLY A 487 -24.52 -25.69 -22.68
N ASN A 488 -24.94 -24.97 -21.64
CA ASN A 488 -26.16 -24.15 -21.71
C ASN A 488 -26.09 -23.06 -22.81
N PRO A 489 -26.95 -23.07 -23.84
CA PRO A 489 -26.91 -22.11 -24.94
C PRO A 489 -27.29 -20.68 -24.53
N HIS A 490 -27.85 -20.47 -23.34
CA HIS A 490 -28.23 -19.15 -22.83
C HIS A 490 -27.06 -18.37 -22.18
N THR A 491 -25.90 -19.02 -21.99
CA THR A 491 -24.71 -18.41 -21.37
C THR A 491 -23.64 -18.02 -22.39
N LEU A 492 -23.72 -18.57 -23.59
CA LEU A 492 -22.76 -18.38 -24.67
C LEU A 492 -23.38 -17.61 -25.83
N GLY A 493 -22.61 -16.74 -26.45
CA GLY A 493 -23.02 -16.09 -27.68
C GLY A 493 -22.23 -14.82 -27.99
N PRO A 494 -22.19 -14.41 -29.27
CA PRO A 494 -21.32 -13.31 -29.72
C PRO A 494 -21.61 -11.97 -29.04
N ASN A 495 -22.84 -11.77 -28.55
CA ASN A 495 -23.28 -10.55 -27.86
C ASN A 495 -23.40 -10.72 -26.34
N LYS A 496 -22.97 -11.86 -25.78
CA LYS A 496 -22.88 -12.03 -24.33
C LYS A 496 -21.64 -11.31 -23.82
N VAL A 497 -21.76 -10.69 -22.65
CA VAL A 497 -20.61 -10.06 -21.98
C VAL A 497 -19.50 -11.09 -21.72
N MET A 498 -18.25 -10.67 -21.90
CA MET A 498 -17.08 -11.46 -21.54
C MET A 498 -16.82 -11.29 -20.04
N VAL A 499 -16.74 -12.41 -19.34
CA VAL A 499 -16.60 -12.44 -17.89
C VAL A 499 -15.35 -13.21 -17.45
N GLY A 500 -14.94 -13.00 -16.21
CA GLY A 500 -13.81 -13.72 -15.61
C GLY A 500 -12.46 -13.23 -16.11
N LEU A 501 -12.40 -11.99 -16.60
CA LEU A 501 -11.14 -11.38 -17.05
C LEU A 501 -10.39 -10.79 -15.85
N SER A 502 -9.11 -11.12 -15.70
CA SER A 502 -8.22 -10.34 -14.85
C SER A 502 -7.82 -9.03 -15.53
N TRP A 503 -7.24 -8.09 -14.76
CA TRP A 503 -6.75 -6.85 -15.33
C TRP A 503 -5.65 -7.11 -16.37
N ASN A 504 -4.75 -8.06 -16.10
CA ASN A 504 -3.70 -8.46 -17.04
C ASN A 504 -4.27 -9.07 -18.32
N ASP A 505 -5.33 -9.87 -18.24
CA ASP A 505 -6.00 -10.43 -19.43
C ASP A 505 -6.56 -9.33 -20.32
N CYS A 506 -7.09 -8.26 -19.73
CA CYS A 506 -7.56 -7.10 -20.46
C CYS A 506 -6.41 -6.39 -21.20
N GLN A 507 -5.22 -6.29 -20.58
CA GLN A 507 -4.04 -5.72 -21.24
C GLN A 507 -3.55 -6.59 -22.41
N GLU A 508 -3.56 -7.91 -22.25
CA GLU A 508 -3.22 -8.83 -23.35
C GLU A 508 -4.20 -8.69 -24.52
N PHE A 509 -5.50 -8.59 -24.23
CA PHE A 509 -6.51 -8.33 -25.24
C PHE A 509 -6.28 -7.00 -25.96
N ILE A 510 -5.98 -5.92 -25.23
CA ILE A 510 -5.68 -4.60 -25.81
C ILE A 510 -4.47 -4.68 -26.76
N ALA A 511 -3.38 -5.32 -26.34
CA ALA A 511 -2.19 -5.48 -27.17
C ALA A 511 -2.47 -6.30 -28.46
N ALA A 512 -3.27 -7.36 -28.34
CA ALA A 512 -3.69 -8.16 -29.49
C ALA A 512 -4.62 -7.39 -30.43
N LEU A 513 -5.56 -6.61 -29.87
CA LEU A 513 -6.47 -5.74 -30.61
C LEU A 513 -5.68 -4.72 -31.43
N GLU A 514 -4.75 -4.01 -30.80
CA GLU A 514 -3.90 -3.01 -31.47
C GLU A 514 -3.13 -3.60 -32.65
N LYS A 515 -2.50 -4.76 -32.44
CA LYS A 515 -1.80 -5.47 -33.52
C LYS A 515 -2.73 -5.84 -34.68
N LYS A 516 -3.97 -6.23 -34.38
CA LYS A 516 -4.97 -6.67 -35.36
C LYS A 516 -5.61 -5.50 -36.12
N VAL A 517 -5.85 -4.37 -35.47
CA VAL A 517 -6.49 -3.20 -36.10
C VAL A 517 -5.49 -2.25 -36.75
N ALA A 518 -4.20 -2.30 -36.38
CA ALA A 518 -3.15 -1.48 -36.98
C ALA A 518 -3.03 -1.56 -38.53
N PRO A 519 -3.28 -2.71 -39.20
CA PRO A 519 -3.38 -2.78 -40.66
C PRO A 519 -4.70 -2.21 -41.20
N LEU A 520 -5.82 -2.40 -40.49
CA LEU A 520 -7.16 -1.94 -40.90
C LEU A 520 -7.26 -0.41 -40.85
N LEU A 521 -6.60 0.22 -39.86
CA LEU A 521 -6.41 1.66 -39.75
C LEU A 521 -5.56 2.26 -40.89
N ARG A 522 -4.76 1.44 -41.59
CA ARG A 522 -3.94 1.85 -42.74
C ARG A 522 -4.62 1.64 -44.10
N GLY A 523 -5.62 0.74 -44.19
CA GLY A 523 -6.17 0.27 -45.47
C GLY A 523 -7.62 0.65 -45.80
N ALA A 524 -8.50 0.89 -44.81
CA ALA A 524 -9.94 1.00 -45.12
C ALA A 524 -10.76 2.01 -44.30
N ASN A 525 -10.19 2.78 -43.36
CA ASN A 525 -10.92 3.91 -42.76
C ASN A 525 -10.00 5.11 -42.46
N PRO A 526 -9.76 5.99 -43.44
CA PRO A 526 -8.69 7.00 -43.41
C PRO A 526 -8.86 8.31 -42.57
N PRO A 527 -9.93 8.59 -41.80
CA PRO A 527 -9.96 9.83 -41.00
C PRO A 527 -9.28 9.77 -39.62
N LEU A 528 -9.43 8.67 -38.86
CA LEU A 528 -8.99 8.64 -37.44
C LEU A 528 -7.47 8.52 -37.31
N ALA A 529 -6.87 7.48 -37.88
CA ALA A 529 -5.44 7.17 -37.75
C ALA A 529 -4.48 8.19 -38.40
N LYS A 530 -5.01 9.04 -39.30
CA LYS A 530 -4.23 10.07 -40.00
C LYS A 530 -4.20 11.42 -39.27
N ARG A 531 -5.04 11.61 -38.24
CA ARG A 531 -5.25 12.89 -37.55
C ARG A 531 -5.22 12.79 -36.02
N TRP A 532 -5.54 11.62 -35.48
CA TRP A 532 -5.55 11.33 -34.06
C TRP A 532 -4.84 9.98 -33.82
N GLY A 533 -3.87 9.94 -32.91
CA GLY A 533 -3.32 8.68 -32.42
C GLY A 533 -4.45 7.82 -31.84
N CYS A 534 -4.50 6.55 -32.18
CA CYS A 534 -5.50 5.61 -31.65
C CYS A 534 -4.81 4.66 -30.67
N HIS A 535 -4.81 5.00 -29.38
CA HIS A 535 -4.30 4.12 -28.32
C HIS A 535 -5.48 3.54 -27.54
N PHE A 536 -5.62 2.21 -27.56
CA PHE A 536 -6.68 1.54 -26.80
C PHE A 536 -6.23 1.39 -25.35
N ALA A 537 -7.16 1.58 -24.41
CA ALA A 537 -6.87 1.42 -23.00
C ALA A 537 -8.11 0.96 -22.23
N LEU A 538 -7.91 0.54 -20.99
CA LEU A 538 -8.97 0.59 -19.98
C LEU A 538 -9.23 2.07 -19.61
N PRO A 539 -10.48 2.46 -19.28
CA PRO A 539 -10.77 3.81 -18.82
C PRO A 539 -9.99 4.10 -17.54
N THR A 540 -9.59 5.36 -17.34
CA THR A 540 -9.27 5.78 -15.97
C THR A 540 -10.52 5.76 -15.10
N GLU A 541 -10.35 5.70 -13.79
CA GLU A 541 -11.44 5.72 -12.82
C GLU A 541 -12.30 6.98 -13.00
N ALA A 542 -11.66 8.12 -13.27
CA ALA A 542 -12.35 9.37 -13.56
C ALA A 542 -13.04 9.38 -14.92
N GLN A 543 -12.41 8.85 -15.97
CA GLN A 543 -13.06 8.70 -17.28
C GLN A 543 -14.32 7.83 -17.15
N TRP A 544 -14.24 6.74 -16.40
CA TRP A 544 -15.36 5.85 -16.15
C TRP A 544 -16.50 6.55 -15.40
N GLU A 545 -16.23 7.21 -14.27
CA GLU A 545 -17.28 7.85 -13.48
C GLU A 545 -17.93 9.02 -14.22
N TYR A 546 -17.12 9.82 -14.93
CA TYR A 546 -17.60 10.91 -15.77
C TYR A 546 -18.54 10.41 -16.87
N ALA A 547 -18.12 9.36 -17.58
CA ALA A 547 -18.90 8.72 -18.62
C ALA A 547 -20.17 8.06 -18.08
N CYS A 548 -20.10 7.39 -16.91
CA CYS A 548 -21.25 6.79 -16.23
C CYS A 548 -22.29 7.85 -15.89
N ARG A 549 -21.86 8.94 -15.24
CA ARG A 549 -22.73 10.05 -14.81
C ARG A 549 -23.39 10.78 -15.97
N ALA A 550 -22.69 10.93 -17.09
CA ALA A 550 -23.20 11.60 -18.30
C ALA A 550 -23.88 12.95 -18.02
N GLY A 551 -23.25 13.76 -17.15
CA GLY A 551 -23.74 15.08 -16.73
C GLY A 551 -24.60 15.09 -15.45
N SER A 552 -24.95 13.93 -14.89
CA SER A 552 -25.69 13.85 -13.63
C SER A 552 -24.80 13.99 -12.39
N ALA A 553 -25.32 14.67 -11.36
CA ALA A 553 -24.73 14.74 -10.03
C ALA A 553 -25.33 13.73 -9.02
N THR A 554 -26.25 12.87 -9.46
CA THR A 554 -26.97 11.92 -8.59
C THR A 554 -26.21 10.61 -8.39
N GLU A 555 -26.74 9.72 -7.54
CA GLU A 555 -26.15 8.40 -7.24
C GLU A 555 -26.11 7.47 -8.46
N PHE A 556 -27.10 7.59 -9.35
CA PHE A 556 -27.17 6.94 -10.66
C PHE A 556 -27.27 7.99 -11.77
N SER A 557 -26.98 7.62 -13.02
CA SER A 557 -27.12 8.52 -14.19
C SER A 557 -28.56 8.98 -14.44
N PHE A 558 -29.55 8.25 -13.93
CA PHE A 558 -30.98 8.53 -14.08
C PHE A 558 -31.63 9.15 -12.84
N GLY A 559 -30.90 9.35 -11.74
CA GLY A 559 -31.44 9.95 -10.51
C GLY A 559 -30.93 9.29 -9.23
N ASN A 560 -31.61 9.54 -8.12
CA ASN A 560 -31.32 8.95 -6.80
C ASN A 560 -32.30 7.82 -6.40
N ASP A 561 -33.26 7.51 -7.27
CA ASP A 561 -34.30 6.51 -6.99
C ASP A 561 -33.86 5.12 -7.46
N GLU A 562 -33.35 4.31 -6.54
CA GLU A 562 -32.88 2.94 -6.80
C GLU A 562 -33.96 2.05 -7.43
N SER A 563 -35.26 2.33 -7.23
CA SER A 563 -36.34 1.52 -7.80
C SER A 563 -36.38 1.54 -9.34
N GLN A 564 -35.75 2.54 -9.96
CA GLN A 564 -35.65 2.66 -11.42
C GLN A 564 -34.47 1.88 -12.01
N LEU A 565 -33.58 1.33 -11.17
CA LEU A 565 -32.35 0.66 -11.60
C LEU A 565 -32.60 -0.52 -12.55
N ASP A 566 -33.74 -1.23 -12.39
CA ASP A 566 -34.10 -2.34 -13.28
C ASP A 566 -34.14 -1.93 -14.76
N ALA A 567 -34.51 -0.70 -15.07
CA ALA A 567 -34.53 -0.23 -16.45
C ALA A 567 -33.13 0.03 -17.03
N TYR A 568 -32.08 0.13 -16.20
CA TYR A 568 -30.75 0.62 -16.57
C TYR A 568 -29.61 -0.39 -16.33
N ALA A 569 -29.82 -1.40 -15.49
CA ALA A 569 -28.75 -2.31 -15.08
C ALA A 569 -29.21 -3.75 -14.94
N TRP A 570 -28.27 -4.68 -15.17
CA TRP A 570 -28.37 -6.05 -14.71
C TRP A 570 -27.71 -6.17 -13.34
N PHE A 571 -28.46 -6.63 -12.34
CA PHE A 571 -28.02 -6.78 -10.94
C PHE A 571 -28.76 -7.96 -10.31
N GLU A 572 -28.34 -8.42 -9.13
CA GLU A 572 -28.85 -9.68 -8.56
C GLU A 572 -30.38 -9.76 -8.50
N GLY A 573 -31.04 -8.63 -8.22
CA GLY A 573 -32.49 -8.54 -8.05
C GLY A 573 -33.32 -8.70 -9.32
N ASN A 574 -32.72 -8.62 -10.51
CA ASN A 574 -33.43 -8.81 -11.80
C ASN A 574 -32.84 -9.91 -12.68
N MET A 575 -31.94 -10.72 -12.14
CA MET A 575 -31.41 -11.91 -12.81
C MET A 575 -32.35 -13.11 -12.60
N VAL A 576 -32.56 -13.90 -13.66
CA VAL A 576 -33.24 -15.19 -13.55
C VAL A 576 -32.20 -16.24 -13.17
N TRP A 577 -32.44 -16.89 -12.02
CA TRP A 577 -31.58 -17.93 -11.48
C TRP A 577 -32.26 -19.31 -11.63
N PRO A 578 -31.54 -20.36 -12.07
CA PRO A 578 -32.09 -21.70 -12.10
C PRO A 578 -32.58 -22.10 -10.70
N GLY A 579 -33.88 -22.34 -10.56
CA GLY A 579 -34.47 -22.79 -9.29
C GLY A 579 -34.89 -21.70 -8.29
N LYS A 580 -34.88 -20.42 -8.67
CA LYS A 580 -35.58 -19.35 -7.93
C LYS A 580 -36.77 -18.88 -8.77
N HIS A 581 -37.99 -18.89 -8.19
CA HIS A 581 -39.28 -18.56 -8.85
C HIS A 581 -39.89 -19.61 -9.81
N GLY A 582 -39.65 -20.91 -9.62
CA GLY A 582 -40.35 -21.95 -10.39
C GLY A 582 -39.97 -22.04 -11.88
N ASN A 583 -38.98 -21.28 -12.33
CA ASN A 583 -38.38 -21.41 -13.65
C ASN A 583 -37.08 -22.21 -13.52
N ALA A 584 -37.16 -23.51 -13.80
CA ALA A 584 -36.04 -24.45 -13.69
C ALA A 584 -34.97 -24.29 -14.80
N GLU A 585 -35.15 -23.41 -15.78
CA GLU A 585 -34.43 -23.52 -17.07
C GLU A 585 -33.58 -22.32 -17.51
N ARG A 586 -33.42 -21.23 -16.74
CA ARG A 586 -32.72 -20.03 -17.26
C ARG A 586 -31.78 -19.37 -16.25
N ALA A 587 -30.48 -19.65 -16.34
CA ALA A 587 -29.43 -18.66 -16.06
C ALA A 587 -29.06 -18.01 -17.40
N ALA A 588 -29.20 -16.69 -17.51
CA ALA A 588 -28.77 -15.98 -18.72
C ALA A 588 -27.72 -14.95 -18.33
N TYR A 589 -26.49 -15.09 -18.85
CA TYR A 589 -25.52 -14.00 -18.80
C TYR A 589 -26.13 -12.78 -19.51
N PRO A 590 -25.91 -11.56 -19.01
CA PRO A 590 -26.49 -10.40 -19.63
C PRO A 590 -25.98 -10.27 -21.06
N THR A 591 -26.92 -10.14 -21.99
CA THR A 591 -26.60 -9.68 -23.33
C THR A 591 -26.43 -8.17 -23.22
N VAL A 592 -25.28 -7.67 -23.68
CA VAL A 592 -24.99 -6.25 -23.60
C VAL A 592 -26.03 -5.44 -24.38
N GLY A 593 -26.36 -4.25 -23.88
CA GLY A 593 -27.24 -3.30 -24.57
C GLY A 593 -28.75 -3.57 -24.46
N GLN A 594 -29.19 -4.45 -23.57
CA GLN A 594 -30.62 -4.73 -23.36
C GLN A 594 -31.30 -3.75 -22.39
N LYS A 595 -30.53 -3.05 -21.57
CA LYS A 595 -31.03 -2.02 -20.64
C LYS A 595 -31.02 -0.64 -21.30
N LYS A 596 -31.63 0.36 -20.67
CA LYS A 596 -31.60 1.74 -21.17
C LYS A 596 -30.18 2.32 -21.07
N PRO A 597 -29.72 3.09 -22.07
CA PRO A 597 -28.47 3.81 -21.96
C PRO A 597 -28.58 5.00 -21.02
N ASN A 598 -27.43 5.52 -20.58
CA ASN A 598 -27.35 6.85 -19.98
C ASN A 598 -27.51 7.97 -21.02
N ALA A 599 -27.45 9.22 -20.58
CA ALA A 599 -27.69 10.40 -21.42
C ALA A 599 -26.71 10.55 -22.61
N TRP A 600 -25.57 9.86 -22.59
CA TRP A 600 -24.58 9.86 -23.68
C TRP A 600 -24.66 8.64 -24.58
N GLY A 601 -25.60 7.71 -24.33
CA GLY A 601 -25.78 6.53 -25.18
C GLY A 601 -24.88 5.34 -24.82
N LEU A 602 -24.24 5.37 -23.65
CA LEU A 602 -23.51 4.23 -23.09
C LEU A 602 -24.49 3.31 -22.35
N TYR A 603 -24.36 2.01 -22.59
CA TYR A 603 -25.21 0.98 -21.99
C TYR A 603 -24.49 0.29 -20.84
N ASP A 604 -25.26 -0.29 -19.91
CA ASP A 604 -24.76 -1.17 -18.86
C ASP A 604 -23.74 -0.50 -17.92
N MET A 605 -23.81 0.83 -17.73
CA MET A 605 -22.88 1.57 -16.87
C MET A 605 -23.14 1.37 -15.35
N HIS A 606 -24.21 0.68 -14.99
CA HIS A 606 -24.68 0.49 -13.62
C HIS A 606 -24.90 -0.99 -13.27
N GLY A 607 -24.40 -1.93 -14.07
CA GLY A 607 -24.49 -3.36 -13.80
C GLY A 607 -24.09 -4.14 -15.02
N GLY A 608 -24.35 -5.45 -15.05
CA GLY A 608 -23.66 -6.31 -16.01
C GLY A 608 -22.44 -6.88 -15.32
N VAL A 609 -21.24 -6.41 -15.60
CA VAL A 609 -20.02 -6.84 -14.90
C VAL A 609 -19.30 -5.68 -14.22
N TRP A 610 -18.44 -6.03 -13.27
CA TRP A 610 -17.47 -5.08 -12.77
C TRP A 610 -16.45 -4.81 -13.88
N GLU A 611 -16.25 -3.54 -14.21
CA GLU A 611 -15.36 -3.10 -15.28
C GLU A 611 -14.02 -2.61 -14.73
N TRP A 612 -12.92 -3.22 -15.19
CA TRP A 612 -11.57 -2.82 -14.79
C TRP A 612 -11.25 -1.40 -15.28
N CYS A 613 -10.69 -0.59 -14.40
CA CYS A 613 -10.07 0.71 -14.72
C CYS A 613 -8.54 0.58 -14.79
N ALA A 614 -7.88 1.53 -15.45
CA ALA A 614 -6.43 1.58 -15.56
C ALA A 614 -5.75 1.86 -14.20
N ASP A 615 -6.43 2.57 -13.31
CA ASP A 615 -5.92 3.14 -12.08
C ASP A 615 -5.56 2.07 -11.06
N TRP A 616 -4.44 2.31 -10.37
CA TRP A 616 -4.20 1.65 -9.10
C TRP A 616 -5.21 2.16 -8.06
N TYR A 617 -5.61 1.31 -7.13
CA TYR A 617 -6.52 1.69 -6.06
C TYR A 617 -5.72 2.15 -4.84
N ASP A 618 -6.09 3.32 -4.34
CA ASP A 618 -5.71 3.84 -3.03
C ASP A 618 -6.97 4.46 -2.38
N PRO A 619 -7.27 4.09 -1.11
CA PRO A 619 -8.46 4.55 -0.41
C PRO A 619 -8.42 6.05 -0.09
N ASP A 620 -7.25 6.65 0.08
CA ASP A 620 -7.07 8.06 0.41
C ASP A 620 -6.80 8.92 -0.84
N TYR A 621 -6.79 8.33 -2.05
CA TYR A 621 -6.47 9.05 -3.30
C TYR A 621 -7.32 10.32 -3.49
N TYR A 622 -8.60 10.29 -3.12
CA TYR A 622 -9.49 11.45 -3.29
C TYR A 622 -9.11 12.65 -2.42
N LEU A 623 -8.30 12.46 -1.37
CA LEU A 623 -7.77 13.56 -0.56
C LEU A 623 -6.70 14.38 -1.27
N ALA A 624 -6.04 13.81 -2.27
CA ALA A 624 -4.95 14.43 -3.01
C ALA A 624 -5.10 14.27 -4.54
N SER A 625 -6.29 13.91 -5.01
CA SER A 625 -6.54 13.65 -6.43
C SER A 625 -6.28 14.91 -7.24
N PRO A 626 -5.51 14.84 -8.34
CA PRO A 626 -5.27 16.00 -9.19
C PRO A 626 -6.56 16.43 -9.88
N LEU A 627 -6.69 17.74 -10.08
CA LEU A 627 -7.88 18.33 -10.68
C LEU A 627 -8.10 17.90 -12.13
N VAL A 628 -7.03 17.70 -12.91
CA VAL A 628 -7.10 17.47 -14.36
C VAL A 628 -6.61 16.07 -14.69
N ASP A 629 -7.45 15.32 -15.41
CA ASP A 629 -7.19 13.95 -15.89
C ASP A 629 -6.51 13.02 -14.85
N PRO A 630 -7.11 12.82 -13.66
CA PRO A 630 -6.56 11.94 -12.64
C PRO A 630 -6.45 10.49 -13.14
N GLN A 631 -5.34 9.85 -12.79
CA GLN A 631 -4.95 8.50 -13.24
C GLN A 631 -4.78 7.51 -12.08
N GLY A 632 -5.24 7.87 -10.89
CA GLY A 632 -4.93 7.14 -9.67
C GLY A 632 -3.51 7.40 -9.17
N PRO A 633 -3.05 6.67 -8.15
CA PRO A 633 -1.67 6.66 -7.69
C PRO A 633 -0.76 5.96 -8.71
N ALA A 634 0.52 6.35 -8.76
CA ALA A 634 1.49 5.83 -9.74
C ALA A 634 1.79 4.32 -9.60
N SER A 635 1.58 3.76 -8.41
CA SER A 635 1.71 2.33 -8.15
C SER A 635 0.73 1.89 -7.07
N GLY A 636 0.45 0.59 -6.99
CA GLY A 636 -0.39 0.01 -5.96
C GLY A 636 -0.42 -1.50 -6.06
N ARG A 637 -1.09 -2.15 -5.10
CA ARG A 637 -1.28 -3.61 -5.08
C ARG A 637 -2.56 -4.05 -5.83
N PHE A 638 -3.48 -3.12 -6.08
CA PHE A 638 -4.81 -3.40 -6.59
C PHE A 638 -5.21 -2.44 -7.69
N LYS A 639 -6.01 -2.92 -8.64
CA LYS A 639 -6.62 -2.09 -9.67
C LYS A 639 -8.08 -1.78 -9.33
N VAL A 640 -8.54 -0.62 -9.75
CA VAL A 640 -9.93 -0.17 -9.53
C VAL A 640 -10.90 -0.92 -10.44
N LEU A 641 -12.09 -1.22 -9.92
CA LEU A 641 -13.25 -1.72 -10.64
C LEU A 641 -14.45 -0.82 -10.39
N ARG A 642 -15.27 -0.61 -11.43
CA ARG A 642 -16.48 0.22 -11.40
C ARG A 642 -17.66 -0.50 -12.06
N GLY A 643 -18.88 0.01 -11.91
CA GLY A 643 -20.04 -0.44 -12.70
C GLY A 643 -21.08 -1.28 -11.97
N GLY A 644 -20.73 -2.02 -10.93
CA GLY A 644 -21.66 -2.98 -10.33
C GLY A 644 -21.52 -4.36 -10.98
N SER A 645 -22.45 -5.27 -10.69
CA SER A 645 -22.44 -6.61 -11.29
C SER A 645 -23.82 -7.24 -11.22
N TRP A 646 -24.12 -8.08 -12.21
CA TRP A 646 -25.30 -8.94 -12.30
C TRP A 646 -25.45 -9.85 -11.09
N PHE A 647 -24.36 -10.14 -10.38
CA PHE A 647 -24.32 -10.97 -9.19
C PHE A 647 -24.45 -10.18 -7.87
N ARG A 648 -24.47 -8.85 -7.94
CA ARG A 648 -24.39 -7.99 -6.75
C ARG A 648 -25.66 -7.17 -6.57
N TYR A 649 -25.90 -6.76 -5.32
CA TYR A 649 -27.04 -5.91 -4.96
C TYR A 649 -27.01 -4.55 -5.67
N ALA A 650 -28.19 -4.00 -5.90
CA ALA A 650 -28.44 -2.71 -6.54
C ALA A 650 -27.58 -1.56 -6.00
N ARG A 651 -27.36 -1.48 -4.70
CA ARG A 651 -26.55 -0.41 -4.07
C ARG A 651 -25.10 -0.32 -4.55
N PHE A 652 -24.55 -1.39 -5.12
CA PHE A 652 -23.19 -1.45 -5.65
C PHE A 652 -23.11 -0.92 -7.10
N ALA A 653 -24.25 -0.65 -7.73
CA ALA A 653 -24.37 -0.10 -9.06
C ALA A 653 -24.18 1.43 -9.13
N ARG A 654 -23.89 2.12 -8.02
CA ARG A 654 -23.79 3.59 -8.01
C ARG A 654 -22.62 4.08 -8.86
N SER A 655 -22.77 5.27 -9.47
CA SER A 655 -21.70 5.88 -10.28
C SER A 655 -20.37 6.01 -9.52
N ALA A 656 -20.44 6.36 -8.23
CA ALA A 656 -19.26 6.59 -7.39
C ALA A 656 -18.71 5.33 -6.71
N TYR A 657 -19.38 4.17 -6.80
CA TYR A 657 -18.94 2.99 -6.05
C TYR A 657 -17.61 2.47 -6.59
N ARG A 658 -16.64 2.33 -5.68
CA ARG A 658 -15.28 1.85 -5.99
C ARG A 658 -15.14 0.44 -5.47
N ARG A 659 -14.74 -0.49 -6.34
CA ARG A 659 -14.27 -1.82 -5.94
C ARG A 659 -12.81 -1.95 -6.35
N PHE A 660 -12.09 -2.92 -5.79
CA PHE A 660 -10.70 -3.16 -6.15
C PHE A 660 -10.35 -4.64 -6.05
N PHE A 661 -9.46 -5.09 -6.92
CA PHE A 661 -8.93 -6.45 -6.90
C PHE A 661 -7.48 -6.49 -7.40
N HIS A 662 -6.76 -7.56 -7.05
CA HIS A 662 -5.39 -7.75 -7.50
C HIS A 662 -5.36 -7.95 -9.03
N PRO A 663 -4.38 -7.39 -9.77
CA PRO A 663 -4.39 -7.40 -11.24
C PRO A 663 -4.32 -8.79 -11.88
N GLU A 664 -3.74 -9.77 -11.17
CA GLU A 664 -3.67 -11.19 -11.61
C GLU A 664 -4.86 -12.03 -11.18
N GLN A 665 -5.78 -11.49 -10.36
CA GLN A 665 -6.85 -12.29 -9.79
C GLN A 665 -7.95 -12.57 -10.83
N THR A 666 -8.19 -13.86 -11.05
CA THR A 666 -9.48 -14.39 -11.47
C THR A 666 -10.08 -15.03 -10.22
N ASP A 667 -11.28 -14.64 -9.79
CA ASP A 667 -11.82 -15.00 -8.47
C ASP A 667 -11.99 -16.53 -8.31
N TYR A 668 -11.15 -17.16 -7.48
CA TYR A 668 -11.22 -18.59 -7.14
C TYR A 668 -11.96 -18.86 -5.83
N VAL A 669 -12.28 -17.83 -5.03
CA VAL A 669 -12.87 -17.99 -3.68
C VAL A 669 -14.39 -18.22 -3.75
N THR A 670 -15.00 -17.87 -4.88
CA THR A 670 -16.27 -18.46 -5.32
C THR A 670 -16.03 -19.15 -6.65
N ALA A 671 -15.70 -20.44 -6.64
CA ALA A 671 -15.41 -21.24 -7.85
C ALA A 671 -16.57 -21.30 -8.90
N HIS A 672 -17.61 -20.48 -8.76
CA HIS A 672 -18.81 -20.49 -9.59
C HIS A 672 -19.28 -19.13 -10.10
N ILE A 673 -18.71 -17.99 -9.65
CA ILE A 673 -19.14 -16.67 -10.16
C ILE A 673 -17.94 -15.85 -10.65
N GLN A 674 -17.93 -15.64 -11.96
CA GLN A 674 -17.00 -14.78 -12.66
C GLN A 674 -17.80 -13.57 -13.15
N ASP A 675 -17.74 -12.44 -12.42
CA ASP A 675 -18.55 -11.24 -12.68
C ASP A 675 -17.71 -9.99 -12.99
N TYR A 676 -16.47 -10.19 -13.44
CA TYR A 676 -15.53 -9.14 -13.84
C TYR A 676 -15.29 -9.18 -15.35
N GLY A 677 -15.24 -8.01 -15.99
CA GLY A 677 -14.89 -7.85 -17.38
C GLY A 677 -14.26 -6.49 -17.62
N CYS A 678 -14.37 -5.99 -18.85
CA CYS A 678 -13.82 -4.68 -19.18
C CYS A 678 -14.61 -3.96 -20.26
N ARG A 679 -14.38 -2.67 -20.31
CA ARG A 679 -14.81 -1.76 -21.37
C ARG A 679 -13.58 -0.97 -21.81
N LEU A 680 -13.48 -0.70 -23.10
CA LEU A 680 -12.32 -0.02 -23.66
C LEU A 680 -12.59 1.46 -23.92
N VAL A 681 -11.54 2.27 -23.83
CA VAL A 681 -11.49 3.65 -24.32
C VAL A 681 -10.46 3.79 -25.43
N ILE A 682 -10.63 4.83 -26.26
CA ILE A 682 -9.60 5.32 -27.18
C ILE A 682 -9.29 6.76 -26.78
N ASN A 683 -8.06 6.96 -26.30
CA ASN A 683 -7.57 8.29 -25.97
C ASN A 683 -7.15 9.01 -27.26
N LEU A 684 -7.56 10.27 -27.42
CA LEU A 684 -7.27 11.07 -28.61
C LEU A 684 -6.04 11.95 -28.37
N ASP A 685 -4.96 11.64 -29.08
CA ASP A 685 -3.76 12.48 -29.12
C ASP A 685 -3.61 13.12 -30.51
N GLU A 686 -3.37 14.43 -30.58
CA GLU A 686 -3.14 15.12 -31.84
C GLU A 686 -1.91 14.54 -32.54
N SER A 687 -2.07 14.04 -33.78
CA SER A 687 -0.95 13.51 -34.54
C SER A 687 -0.10 14.68 -35.09
N GLU A 688 1.11 14.86 -34.58
CA GLU A 688 2.15 15.59 -35.32
C GLU A 688 2.48 14.78 -36.59
N ASP A 689 1.90 15.16 -37.74
CA ASP A 689 2.43 14.77 -39.04
C ASP A 689 2.55 15.99 -39.96
N VAL A 690 3.56 16.81 -39.70
CA VAL A 690 4.28 17.50 -40.78
C VAL A 690 5.47 16.61 -41.13
N ARG A 691 5.21 15.66 -42.04
CA ARG A 691 6.14 14.93 -42.90
C ARG A 691 7.63 15.00 -42.51
N GLY A 692 8.11 13.86 -42.02
CA GLY A 692 9.48 13.42 -42.27
C GLY A 692 10.21 12.91 -41.04
N LYS A 693 9.96 11.66 -40.64
CA LYS A 693 10.91 10.78 -39.93
C LYS A 693 10.33 9.37 -39.69
N ALA A 694 9.99 8.70 -40.77
CA ALA A 694 9.92 7.24 -40.82
C ALA A 694 10.30 6.86 -42.25
N ALA A 695 11.42 6.16 -42.43
CA ALA A 695 12.06 5.83 -43.71
C ALA A 695 12.80 6.97 -44.46
N ALA A 696 13.94 7.38 -43.91
CA ALA A 696 15.16 7.42 -44.71
C ALA A 696 16.23 6.68 -43.92
N CYS A 697 16.64 5.51 -44.44
CA CYS A 697 17.94 4.93 -44.14
C CYS A 697 19.04 5.95 -44.44
N GLU A 698 20.12 5.81 -43.71
CA GLU A 698 21.45 6.43 -43.87
C GLU A 698 21.69 7.83 -43.27
N PRO A 699 22.80 8.00 -42.52
CA PRO A 699 23.24 9.28 -42.00
C PRO A 699 24.14 9.97 -43.03
N GLN A 700 23.72 11.12 -43.54
CA GLN A 700 24.68 12.11 -44.06
C GLN A 700 24.34 13.51 -43.56
N ALA A 701 25.34 14.10 -42.89
CA ALA A 701 25.46 15.49 -42.49
C ALA A 701 25.53 16.43 -43.75
N PRO A 702 25.73 17.77 -43.67
CA PRO A 702 25.96 18.65 -42.53
C PRO A 702 25.27 20.05 -42.62
N ALA A 703 25.65 20.90 -41.65
CA ALA A 703 25.87 22.36 -41.76
C ALA A 703 24.74 23.35 -41.40
N GLY A 704 25.05 24.20 -40.42
CA GLY A 704 24.50 25.56 -40.30
C GLY A 704 23.76 25.87 -39.00
N ALA A 705 24.49 26.38 -38.01
CA ALA A 705 23.97 27.16 -36.87
C ALA A 705 22.93 28.23 -37.34
N THR A 706 21.92 28.68 -36.58
CA THR A 706 21.91 29.14 -35.17
C THR A 706 20.48 29.52 -34.74
N SER A 707 20.33 29.85 -33.45
CA SER A 707 19.21 30.49 -32.73
C SER A 707 18.26 29.56 -31.94
N VAL A 708 18.88 28.97 -30.91
CA VAL A 708 18.51 29.04 -29.48
C VAL A 708 17.24 29.88 -29.18
N GLU A 709 16.41 29.34 -28.27
CA GLU A 709 15.58 30.05 -27.27
C GLU A 709 14.03 29.95 -27.26
N LYS A 710 13.39 28.93 -27.88
CA LYS A 710 11.96 28.65 -27.57
C LYS A 710 11.61 27.15 -27.52
N ARG A 711 11.81 26.49 -26.36
CA ARG A 711 11.07 25.29 -25.88
C ARG A 711 11.65 24.79 -24.55
N ASP A 712 10.99 25.08 -23.42
CA ASP A 712 11.29 24.38 -22.13
C ASP A 712 10.11 24.38 -21.12
N ARG A 713 8.85 24.24 -21.59
CA ARG A 713 7.64 24.29 -20.74
C ARG A 713 6.82 22.99 -20.64
N LYS A 714 7.40 21.81 -20.95
CA LYS A 714 6.67 20.52 -20.88
C LYS A 714 7.26 19.43 -19.97
N ARG A 715 8.24 19.72 -19.10
CA ARG A 715 8.73 18.77 -18.08
C ARG A 715 9.19 19.49 -16.79
N PRO A 716 8.36 19.59 -15.73
CA PRO A 716 8.75 20.29 -14.50
C PRO A 716 10.02 19.71 -13.84
N TRP A 717 10.23 18.39 -13.94
CA TRP A 717 11.40 17.71 -13.37
C TRP A 717 12.71 17.96 -14.11
N MET A 718 12.69 18.21 -15.42
CA MET A 718 13.91 18.59 -16.14
C MET A 718 14.43 19.94 -15.67
N ASN A 719 13.54 20.90 -15.39
CA ASN A 719 13.93 22.20 -14.85
C ASN A 719 14.43 22.06 -13.41
N LEU A 720 13.75 21.26 -12.58
CA LEU A 720 14.16 21.00 -11.19
C LEU A 720 15.55 20.34 -11.12
N ALA A 721 15.76 19.26 -11.89
CA ALA A 721 17.01 18.48 -11.93
C ALA A 721 18.23 19.28 -12.45
N ARG A 722 17.98 20.38 -13.16
CA ARG A 722 19.00 21.28 -13.73
C ARG A 722 19.18 22.57 -12.93
N SER A 723 18.38 22.81 -11.90
CA SER A 723 18.35 24.07 -11.15
C SER A 723 19.13 24.00 -9.82
N LEU A 724 20.29 23.33 -9.81
CA LEU A 724 21.05 23.09 -8.58
C LEU A 724 21.70 24.39 -8.06
N VAL A 725 21.37 24.79 -6.84
CA VAL A 725 21.90 25.98 -6.17
C VAL A 725 22.65 25.58 -4.90
N ARG A 726 23.87 26.09 -4.75
CA ARG A 726 24.72 25.88 -3.57
C ARG A 726 24.11 26.51 -2.33
N HIS A 727 24.25 25.83 -1.19
CA HIS A 727 23.97 26.45 0.10
C HIS A 727 25.04 27.51 0.43
N PRO A 728 24.65 28.68 0.97
CA PRO A 728 25.60 29.76 1.29
C PRO A 728 26.63 29.37 2.37
N ASP A 729 26.25 28.48 3.29
CA ASP A 729 27.12 28.04 4.40
C ASP A 729 28.02 26.85 4.04
N ASN A 730 28.21 26.58 2.75
CA ASN A 730 29.16 25.55 2.33
C ASN A 730 30.61 25.95 2.66
N PRO A 731 31.47 24.99 3.06
CA PRO A 731 31.21 23.55 3.19
C PRO A 731 30.52 23.18 4.51
N VAL A 732 29.64 22.17 4.46
CA VAL A 732 28.80 21.74 5.60
C VAL A 732 29.40 20.59 6.42
N LEU A 733 30.39 19.87 5.88
CA LEU A 733 31.16 18.88 6.63
C LEU A 733 32.65 18.99 6.26
N THR A 734 33.46 19.28 7.28
CA THR A 734 34.90 19.57 7.14
C THR A 734 35.77 18.49 7.77
N MET A 735 37.06 18.49 7.45
CA MET A 735 38.07 17.54 7.95
C MET A 735 38.15 17.51 9.49
N GLY A 736 38.66 16.40 10.02
CA GLY A 736 38.93 16.23 11.45
C GLY A 736 40.06 17.12 11.97
N LYS A 737 40.30 17.07 13.28
CA LYS A 737 41.45 17.75 13.90
C LYS A 737 42.76 17.10 13.40
N PRO A 738 43.88 17.85 13.33
CA PRO A 738 45.18 17.28 12.96
C PRO A 738 45.51 16.01 13.74
N GLY A 739 45.89 14.95 13.03
CA GLY A 739 46.17 13.62 13.57
C GLY A 739 44.98 12.66 13.60
N ALA A 740 43.75 13.13 13.34
CA ALA A 740 42.57 12.27 13.19
C ALA A 740 42.65 11.41 11.92
N TRP A 741 41.80 10.39 11.82
CA TRP A 741 41.76 9.46 10.68
C TRP A 741 41.26 10.12 9.38
N ASP A 742 40.59 11.27 9.51
CA ASP A 742 39.94 12.07 8.48
C ASP A 742 40.49 13.52 8.46
N ASP A 743 41.73 13.72 8.90
CA ASP A 743 42.36 15.03 9.08
C ASP A 743 42.86 15.69 7.78
N GLN A 744 42.84 14.96 6.66
CA GLN A 744 43.39 15.43 5.38
C GLN A 744 42.41 15.40 4.21
N THR A 745 41.44 14.48 4.20
CA THR A 745 40.44 14.44 3.13
C THR A 745 39.15 13.74 3.57
N LEU A 746 38.01 14.33 3.20
CA LEU A 746 36.69 13.70 3.23
C LEU A 746 36.30 13.38 1.78
N GLY A 747 36.46 12.12 1.40
CA GLY A 747 36.31 11.66 0.03
C GLY A 747 34.87 11.29 -0.35
N CYS A 748 34.75 10.19 -1.09
CA CYS A 748 33.46 9.66 -1.55
C CYS A 748 32.51 9.39 -0.37
N PHE A 749 31.24 9.66 -0.58
CA PHE A 749 30.23 9.56 0.48
C PHE A 749 28.88 9.10 -0.08
N SER A 750 27.98 8.72 0.82
CA SER A 750 26.58 8.44 0.53
C SER A 750 25.69 9.02 1.62
N VAL A 751 24.65 9.73 1.21
CA VAL A 751 23.65 10.36 2.08
C VAL A 751 22.33 9.62 1.97
N MET A 752 21.76 9.28 3.13
CA MET A 752 20.42 8.69 3.20
C MET A 752 19.60 9.33 4.33
N HIS A 753 18.29 9.24 4.21
CA HIS A 753 17.36 9.68 5.25
C HIS A 753 16.45 8.52 5.66
N ASP A 754 16.31 8.26 6.96
CA ASP A 754 15.58 7.09 7.48
C ASP A 754 14.13 7.39 7.92
N GLY A 755 13.66 8.62 7.68
CA GLY A 755 12.36 9.13 8.15
C GLY A 755 12.47 10.00 9.40
N LYS A 756 13.60 9.94 10.12
CA LYS A 756 13.84 10.76 11.33
C LYS A 756 15.02 11.70 11.16
N LYS A 757 16.13 11.23 10.61
CA LYS A 757 17.36 12.01 10.45
C LYS A 757 18.17 11.57 9.23
N PHE A 758 19.10 12.43 8.83
CA PHE A 758 20.06 12.16 7.77
C PHE A 758 21.27 11.40 8.33
N TYR A 759 21.81 10.52 7.50
CA TYR A 759 23.07 9.81 7.69
C TYR A 759 23.95 10.11 6.49
N CYS A 760 25.19 10.54 6.73
CA CYS A 760 26.22 10.67 5.73
C CYS A 760 27.33 9.68 6.08
N TYR A 761 27.48 8.63 5.28
CA TYR A 761 28.62 7.72 5.36
C TYR A 761 29.68 8.25 4.42
N PHE A 762 30.87 8.53 4.94
CA PHE A 762 31.92 9.19 4.17
C PHE A 762 33.25 8.50 4.35
N GLU A 763 34.04 8.53 3.29
CA GLU A 763 35.44 8.16 3.30
C GLU A 763 36.25 9.25 3.98
N GLY A 764 37.06 8.88 4.96
CA GLY A 764 38.09 9.74 5.54
C GLY A 764 39.46 9.11 5.35
N ALA A 765 40.45 9.93 5.01
CA ALA A 765 41.80 9.45 4.82
C ALA A 765 42.87 10.40 5.33
N ARG A 766 44.02 9.77 5.62
CA ARG A 766 45.31 10.40 5.82
C ARG A 766 46.27 9.88 4.76
N PHE A 767 46.97 10.76 4.06
CA PHE A 767 47.96 10.46 3.03
C PHE A 767 48.96 9.41 3.53
N GLY A 768 49.12 8.34 2.75
CA GLY A 768 49.99 7.20 3.08
C GLY A 768 49.40 6.21 4.09
N ARG A 769 48.16 6.38 4.55
CA ARG A 769 47.43 5.42 5.41
C ARG A 769 46.21 4.82 4.69
N PRO A 770 45.73 3.64 5.11
CA PRO A 770 44.48 3.09 4.60
C PRO A 770 43.28 4.00 4.86
N LYS A 771 42.37 4.05 3.89
CA LYS A 771 41.11 4.79 3.98
C LYS A 771 40.14 4.07 4.93
N HIS A 772 39.31 4.86 5.61
CA HIS A 772 38.27 4.34 6.49
C HIS A 772 36.92 4.98 6.15
N ILE A 773 35.84 4.29 6.51
CA ILE A 773 34.48 4.80 6.43
C ILE A 773 34.05 5.26 7.82
N GLY A 774 33.55 6.50 7.91
CA GLY A 774 32.89 7.04 9.09
C GLY A 774 31.45 7.44 8.79
N VAL A 775 30.74 7.89 9.82
CA VAL A 775 29.37 8.39 9.70
C VAL A 775 29.16 9.70 10.43
N ALA A 776 28.37 10.59 9.85
CA ALA A 776 27.83 11.77 10.50
C ALA A 776 26.30 11.76 10.38
N THR A 777 25.62 12.40 11.33
CA THR A 777 24.17 12.55 11.28
C THR A 777 23.75 14.00 11.33
N SER A 778 22.61 14.32 10.74
CA SER A 778 22.03 15.65 10.71
C SER A 778 20.51 15.58 10.80
N GLN A 779 19.86 16.60 11.35
CA GLN A 779 18.39 16.71 11.34
C GLN A 779 17.87 17.41 10.08
N ASP A 780 18.67 18.29 9.50
CA ASP A 780 18.29 19.17 8.38
C ASP A 780 19.13 18.94 7.11
N GLY A 781 20.17 18.10 7.18
CA GLY A 781 21.08 17.84 6.08
C GLY A 781 22.16 18.91 5.88
N ILE A 782 22.20 19.93 6.74
CA ILE A 782 23.13 21.07 6.69
C ILE A 782 24.07 20.99 7.90
N HIS A 783 23.54 20.79 9.11
CA HIS A 783 24.33 20.75 10.33
C HIS A 783 24.69 19.30 10.69
N TRP A 784 25.93 18.90 10.41
CA TRP A 784 26.39 17.52 10.59
C TRP A 784 27.16 17.33 11.89
N VAL A 785 26.84 16.24 12.61
CA VAL A 785 27.55 15.79 13.80
C VAL A 785 28.21 14.45 13.49
N LYS A 786 29.55 14.41 13.48
CA LYS A 786 30.32 13.17 13.32
C LYS A 786 30.09 12.25 14.51
N TYR A 787 29.90 10.96 14.25
CA TYR A 787 29.75 9.97 15.31
C TYR A 787 31.03 9.85 16.13
N GLU A 788 30.89 9.83 17.46
CA GLU A 788 32.01 9.85 18.41
C GLU A 788 32.93 8.63 18.28
N LYS A 789 32.40 7.48 17.84
CA LYS A 789 33.17 6.23 17.67
C LYS A 789 33.72 6.04 16.26
N ASN A 790 33.75 7.09 15.44
CA ASN A 790 34.41 7.02 14.14
C ASN A 790 35.93 6.76 14.28
N PRO A 791 36.56 6.08 13.29
CA PRO A 791 35.95 5.50 12.10
C PRO A 791 35.20 4.19 12.39
N LEU A 792 34.24 3.83 11.53
CA LEU A 792 33.47 2.60 11.67
C LEU A 792 34.31 1.36 11.31
N PHE A 793 34.96 1.37 10.15
CA PHE A 793 35.82 0.29 9.67
C PHE A 793 36.68 0.73 8.48
N PRO A 794 37.76 0.00 8.13
CA PRO A 794 38.54 0.23 6.92
C PRO A 794 37.69 0.04 5.65
N GLY A 795 37.78 0.99 4.71
CA GLY A 795 36.97 1.00 3.49
C GLY A 795 36.98 2.37 2.81
N ALA A 796 36.39 2.43 1.62
CA ALA A 796 36.32 3.63 0.77
C ALA A 796 35.01 3.61 -0.02
N MET A 797 34.62 4.74 -0.62
CA MET A 797 33.48 4.81 -1.57
C MET A 797 32.19 4.10 -1.09
N PRO A 798 31.63 4.49 0.07
CA PRO A 798 30.44 3.84 0.62
C PRO A 798 29.18 4.17 -0.20
N SER A 799 28.30 3.19 -0.36
CA SER A 799 26.93 3.35 -0.86
C SER A 799 25.96 2.75 0.13
N ALA A 800 25.12 3.59 0.75
CA ALA A 800 24.21 3.17 1.80
C ALA A 800 22.75 3.18 1.33
N ILE A 801 22.02 2.11 1.65
CA ILE A 801 20.57 2.03 1.45
C ILE A 801 19.93 1.35 2.65
N LYS A 802 18.66 1.67 2.91
CA LYS A 802 17.85 0.96 3.89
C LYS A 802 16.85 0.05 3.18
N VAL A 803 16.84 -1.24 3.53
CA VAL A 803 15.91 -2.24 3.01
C VAL A 803 15.15 -2.82 4.19
N GLY A 804 13.87 -2.45 4.32
CA GLY A 804 13.10 -2.69 5.54
C GLY A 804 13.75 -1.99 6.73
N ASP A 805 14.02 -2.74 7.80
CA ASP A 805 14.72 -2.23 8.99
C ASP A 805 16.25 -2.43 8.95
N THR A 806 16.79 -2.94 7.83
CA THR A 806 18.22 -3.22 7.71
C THR A 806 18.91 -2.18 6.85
N PHE A 807 19.94 -1.54 7.40
CA PHE A 807 20.90 -0.76 6.66
C PHE A 807 21.85 -1.70 5.92
N ARG A 808 22.12 -1.42 4.65
CA ARG A 808 23.11 -2.10 3.83
C ARG A 808 24.10 -1.07 3.33
N LEU A 809 25.39 -1.33 3.56
CA LEU A 809 26.47 -0.47 3.10
C LEU A 809 27.38 -1.27 2.19
N TYR A 810 27.42 -0.85 0.93
CA TYR A 810 28.22 -1.43 -0.13
C TYR A 810 29.48 -0.60 -0.32
N TYR A 811 30.63 -1.26 -0.48
CA TYR A 811 31.91 -0.56 -0.67
C TYR A 811 32.93 -1.46 -1.38
N PRO A 812 33.87 -0.90 -2.16
CA PRO A 812 34.92 -1.68 -2.80
C PRO A 812 35.87 -2.29 -1.75
N GLY A 813 36.30 -3.53 -1.99
CA GLY A 813 37.26 -4.19 -1.10
C GLY A 813 37.74 -5.52 -1.63
N ALA A 814 38.56 -6.18 -0.81
CA ALA A 814 39.15 -7.47 -1.12
C ALA A 814 38.73 -8.52 -0.10
N ASP A 815 38.43 -9.73 -0.57
CA ASP A 815 38.23 -10.90 0.28
C ASP A 815 39.00 -12.09 -0.31
N ARG A 816 39.88 -12.70 0.50
CA ARG A 816 40.71 -13.87 0.14
C ARG A 816 41.41 -13.74 -1.23
N GLY A 817 41.93 -12.56 -1.54
CA GLY A 817 42.66 -12.27 -2.78
C GLY A 817 41.79 -11.88 -3.97
N ARG A 818 40.45 -11.92 -3.86
CA ARG A 818 39.54 -11.42 -4.90
C ARG A 818 39.20 -9.96 -4.65
N GLN A 819 39.23 -9.12 -5.69
CA GLN A 819 38.82 -7.72 -5.64
C GLN A 819 37.37 -7.59 -6.12
N GLY A 820 36.57 -6.78 -5.43
CA GLY A 820 35.15 -6.68 -5.71
C GLY A 820 34.38 -5.70 -4.82
N LEU A 821 33.07 -5.88 -4.79
CA LEU A 821 32.16 -5.17 -3.92
C LEU A 821 31.90 -6.00 -2.66
N LEU A 822 32.13 -5.38 -1.51
CA LEU A 822 31.74 -5.89 -0.19
C LEU A 822 30.43 -5.24 0.24
N MET A 823 29.66 -5.93 1.07
CA MET A 823 28.45 -5.43 1.73
C MET A 823 28.51 -5.74 3.22
N ARG A 824 28.15 -4.77 4.07
CA ARG A 824 27.85 -4.99 5.49
C ARG A 824 26.40 -4.64 5.78
N THR A 825 25.86 -5.25 6.82
CA THR A 825 24.51 -4.96 7.32
C THR A 825 24.55 -4.38 8.72
N SER A 826 23.57 -3.52 9.03
CA SER A 826 23.39 -2.93 10.36
C SER A 826 21.89 -2.74 10.66
N ARG A 827 21.51 -2.82 11.94
CA ARG A 827 20.14 -2.53 12.38
C ARG A 827 19.94 -1.06 12.77
N ASP A 828 21.01 -0.36 13.12
CA ASP A 828 20.95 1.01 13.65
C ASP A 828 21.73 2.04 12.80
N GLY A 829 22.50 1.58 11.83
CA GLY A 829 23.36 2.41 10.98
C GLY A 829 24.72 2.74 11.60
N PHE A 830 25.01 2.28 12.82
CA PHE A 830 26.25 2.58 13.54
C PHE A 830 27.09 1.33 13.80
N HIS A 831 26.45 0.20 14.10
CA HIS A 831 27.14 -1.06 14.39
C HIS A 831 26.97 -2.03 13.21
N TRP A 832 28.08 -2.40 12.58
CA TRP A 832 28.08 -3.13 11.32
C TRP A 832 28.60 -4.56 11.50
N GLY A 833 27.87 -5.52 10.92
CA GLY A 833 28.28 -6.92 10.89
C GLY A 833 29.48 -7.17 9.97
N GLU A 834 29.91 -8.43 9.89
CA GLU A 834 31.04 -8.86 9.06
C GLU A 834 30.85 -8.59 7.55
N PRO A 835 31.93 -8.33 6.80
CA PRO A 835 31.85 -8.01 5.39
C PRO A 835 31.48 -9.25 4.56
N GLN A 836 30.54 -9.07 3.63
CA GLN A 836 30.13 -10.10 2.68
C GLN A 836 30.59 -9.71 1.27
N PHE A 837 31.30 -10.60 0.58
CA PHE A 837 31.67 -10.36 -0.81
C PHE A 837 30.50 -10.67 -1.74
N VAL A 838 30.01 -9.65 -2.47
CA VAL A 838 28.75 -9.74 -3.24
C VAL A 838 28.93 -9.66 -4.75
N LEU A 839 30.03 -9.08 -5.24
CA LEU A 839 30.29 -8.98 -6.68
C LEU A 839 31.78 -8.90 -6.98
N GLU A 840 32.27 -9.73 -7.89
CA GLU A 840 33.66 -9.69 -8.34
C GLU A 840 33.89 -8.68 -9.47
N GLY A 841 35.02 -7.96 -9.39
CA GLY A 841 35.51 -7.07 -10.42
C GLY A 841 36.05 -5.75 -9.87
N ASN A 842 36.53 -4.92 -10.78
CA ASN A 842 36.90 -3.54 -10.45
C ASN A 842 35.62 -2.69 -10.35
N ILE A 843 35.04 -2.62 -9.15
CA ILE A 843 33.80 -1.89 -8.85
C ILE A 843 34.19 -0.68 -7.99
N LEU A 844 34.07 0.52 -8.54
CA LEU A 844 34.38 1.78 -7.86
C LEU A 844 33.13 2.68 -7.90
N ASP A 845 33.01 3.62 -6.96
CA ASP A 845 31.85 4.51 -6.78
C ASP A 845 30.48 3.81 -6.93
N PRO A 846 30.17 2.80 -6.11
CA PRO A 846 28.89 2.11 -6.19
C PRO A 846 27.73 3.05 -5.84
N CYS A 847 26.63 2.93 -6.57
CA CYS A 847 25.34 3.55 -6.27
C CYS A 847 24.26 2.47 -6.40
N VAL A 848 23.76 2.02 -5.25
CA VAL A 848 22.71 0.99 -5.18
C VAL A 848 21.35 1.64 -5.05
N VAL A 849 20.45 1.33 -5.98
CA VAL A 849 19.07 1.80 -5.99
C VAL A 849 18.12 0.61 -6.01
N ARG A 850 17.11 0.63 -5.14
CA ARG A 850 16.00 -0.33 -5.18
C ARG A 850 14.94 0.21 -6.15
N VAL A 851 14.67 -0.53 -7.23
CA VAL A 851 13.79 -0.07 -8.32
C VAL A 851 12.44 -0.80 -8.36
N ALA A 852 12.34 -1.94 -7.70
CA ALA A 852 11.09 -2.63 -7.36
C ALA A 852 11.32 -3.48 -6.10
N GLU A 853 10.27 -4.13 -5.59
CA GLU A 853 10.35 -4.94 -4.38
C GLU A 853 11.47 -6.00 -4.45
N ASN A 854 11.59 -6.68 -5.59
CA ASN A 854 12.60 -7.71 -5.89
C ASN A 854 13.52 -7.30 -7.04
N GLN A 855 13.88 -6.02 -7.13
CA GLN A 855 14.82 -5.55 -8.15
C GLN A 855 15.65 -4.37 -7.63
N PHE A 856 16.96 -4.55 -7.73
CA PHE A 856 18.00 -3.59 -7.43
C PHE A 856 18.85 -3.33 -8.68
N TYR A 857 19.31 -2.10 -8.81
CA TYR A 857 20.36 -1.70 -9.74
C TYR A 857 21.57 -1.20 -8.96
N LEU A 858 22.74 -1.58 -9.43
CA LEU A 858 24.04 -1.09 -8.99
C LEU A 858 24.65 -0.35 -10.18
N TYR A 859 24.72 0.96 -10.07
CA TYR A 859 25.52 1.79 -10.97
C TYR A 859 26.91 1.90 -10.38
N TYR A 860 27.95 1.71 -11.17
CA TYR A 860 29.32 1.76 -10.67
C TYR A 860 30.27 2.22 -11.77
N CYS A 861 31.40 2.81 -11.39
CA CYS A 861 32.47 3.09 -12.34
C CYS A 861 33.51 1.96 -12.34
N SER A 862 34.10 1.72 -13.50
CA SER A 862 35.23 0.81 -13.67
C SER A 862 36.22 1.42 -14.63
N GLY A 863 37.51 1.23 -14.34
CA GLY A 863 38.58 1.86 -15.10
C GLY A 863 39.89 1.90 -14.31
N GLY A 864 40.88 2.57 -14.88
CA GLY A 864 42.23 2.58 -14.34
C GLY A 864 43.12 3.64 -14.95
N ARG A 865 44.41 3.59 -14.61
CA ARG A 865 45.42 4.44 -15.24
C ARG A 865 45.69 3.99 -16.66
N VAL A 866 45.67 4.95 -17.57
CA VAL A 866 46.01 4.81 -18.98
C VAL A 866 47.10 5.81 -19.34
N THR A 867 48.00 5.42 -20.23
CA THR A 867 49.03 6.34 -20.75
C THR A 867 48.47 7.07 -21.97
N LYS A 868 48.29 8.38 -21.87
CA LYS A 868 47.86 9.26 -22.98
C LYS A 868 48.94 10.30 -23.23
N GLU A 869 49.50 10.34 -24.44
CA GLU A 869 50.55 11.30 -24.84
C GLU A 869 51.76 11.35 -23.89
N GLY A 870 52.18 10.19 -23.35
CA GLY A 870 53.31 10.08 -22.42
C GLY A 870 53.00 10.47 -20.98
N LYS A 871 51.78 10.90 -20.66
CA LYS A 871 51.31 11.19 -19.28
C LYS A 871 50.35 10.11 -18.79
N GLN A 872 50.47 9.74 -17.51
CA GLN A 872 49.51 8.86 -16.85
C GLN A 872 48.23 9.64 -16.55
N ALA A 873 47.09 9.15 -17.05
CA ALA A 873 45.77 9.73 -16.81
C ALA A 873 44.80 8.64 -16.34
N TRP A 874 43.84 8.99 -15.49
CA TRP A 874 42.80 8.05 -15.09
C TRP A 874 41.65 8.05 -16.09
N GLN A 875 41.23 6.87 -16.53
CA GLN A 875 40.08 6.69 -17.41
C GLN A 875 39.04 5.76 -16.79
N PHE A 876 37.82 6.28 -16.60
CA PHE A 876 36.68 5.55 -16.02
C PHE A 876 35.45 5.58 -16.93
N ARG A 877 34.62 4.54 -16.81
CA ARG A 877 33.31 4.40 -17.47
C ARG A 877 32.28 3.95 -16.45
N LEU A 878 31.03 4.38 -16.62
CA LEU A 878 29.91 3.94 -15.80
C LEU A 878 29.27 2.67 -16.38
N TYR A 879 28.97 1.70 -15.51
CA TYR A 879 28.38 0.42 -15.80
C TYR A 879 27.15 0.17 -14.92
N LEU A 880 26.39 -0.86 -15.27
CA LEU A 880 25.21 -1.31 -14.54
C LEU A 880 25.34 -2.79 -14.19
N ALA A 881 24.99 -3.15 -12.97
CA ALA A 881 24.63 -4.51 -12.59
C ALA A 881 23.20 -4.53 -12.02
N SER A 882 22.53 -5.67 -12.17
CA SER A 882 21.17 -5.87 -11.64
C SER A 882 21.16 -7.02 -10.65
N SER A 883 20.29 -6.94 -9.66
CA SER A 883 20.14 -7.98 -8.64
C SER A 883 18.69 -8.08 -8.18
N PRO A 884 18.15 -9.28 -7.93
CA PRO A 884 16.80 -9.41 -7.37
C PRO A 884 16.76 -9.10 -5.86
N ASP A 885 17.87 -9.32 -5.15
CA ASP A 885 17.94 -9.29 -3.68
C ASP A 885 18.97 -8.28 -3.14
N GLY A 886 19.75 -7.64 -4.00
CA GLY A 886 20.83 -6.73 -3.65
C GLY A 886 22.09 -7.45 -3.14
N ILE A 887 22.18 -8.77 -3.31
CA ILE A 887 23.29 -9.62 -2.85
C ILE A 887 23.92 -10.34 -4.05
N ARG A 888 23.09 -10.89 -4.94
CA ARG A 888 23.53 -11.62 -6.14
C ARG A 888 23.42 -10.73 -7.36
N TRP A 889 24.56 -10.28 -7.88
CA TRP A 889 24.63 -9.28 -8.94
C TRP A 889 25.00 -9.86 -10.30
N THR A 890 24.30 -9.40 -11.35
CA THR A 890 24.58 -9.71 -12.75
C THR A 890 25.03 -8.45 -13.47
N LYS A 891 26.30 -8.43 -13.93
CA LYS A 891 26.90 -7.30 -14.65
C LYS A 891 26.38 -7.21 -16.09
N ARG A 892 26.15 -5.98 -16.55
CA ARG A 892 25.98 -5.67 -17.97
C ARG A 892 27.36 -5.38 -18.60
N PRO A 893 27.65 -5.88 -19.80
CA PRO A 893 28.98 -5.72 -20.40
C PRO A 893 29.28 -4.28 -20.84
N ASP A 894 28.27 -3.54 -21.30
CA ASP A 894 28.47 -2.25 -21.93
C ASP A 894 28.29 -1.07 -20.97
N PRO A 895 29.14 -0.02 -21.08
CA PRO A 895 28.95 1.22 -20.37
C PRO A 895 27.55 1.82 -20.59
N ILE A 896 27.01 2.49 -19.57
CA ILE A 896 25.66 3.06 -19.60
C ILE A 896 25.60 4.44 -20.27
N LEU A 897 26.75 5.10 -20.42
CA LEU A 897 26.87 6.44 -20.99
C LEU A 897 28.06 6.49 -21.98
N PRO A 898 27.87 7.04 -23.19
CA PRO A 898 28.96 7.31 -24.12
C PRO A 898 29.79 8.52 -23.64
N LEU A 899 31.09 8.54 -23.92
CA LEU A 899 31.94 9.72 -23.69
C LEU A 899 31.43 10.97 -24.42
N GLY A 900 31.76 12.14 -23.88
CA GLY A 900 31.60 13.40 -24.60
C GLY A 900 32.53 13.47 -25.82
N ALA A 901 32.23 14.37 -26.75
CA ALA A 901 33.10 14.64 -27.89
C ALA A 901 34.45 15.21 -27.43
N GLN A 902 35.49 15.09 -28.26
CA GLN A 902 36.82 15.65 -27.95
C GLN A 902 36.74 17.16 -27.64
N GLY A 903 37.42 17.59 -26.59
CA GLY A 903 37.38 18.94 -26.03
C GLY A 903 36.16 19.25 -25.15
N SER A 904 35.21 18.33 -25.01
CA SER A 904 34.06 18.51 -24.12
C SER A 904 34.41 18.24 -22.65
N TRP A 905 33.55 18.72 -21.76
CA TRP A 905 33.77 18.67 -20.32
C TRP A 905 33.80 17.26 -19.72
N ASP A 906 33.23 16.27 -20.41
CA ASP A 906 33.17 14.86 -20.01
C ASP A 906 33.75 13.92 -21.09
N GLU A 907 34.74 14.42 -21.85
CA GLU A 907 35.40 13.70 -22.93
C GLU A 907 36.26 12.52 -22.46
N SER A 908 36.74 12.53 -21.21
CA SER A 908 37.77 11.58 -20.77
C SER A 908 37.20 10.42 -19.95
N SER A 909 36.33 10.71 -18.99
CA SER A 909 35.83 9.73 -18.00
C SER A 909 34.45 10.07 -17.44
N HIS A 910 33.77 9.05 -16.91
CA HIS A 910 32.58 9.17 -16.06
C HIS A 910 32.73 8.41 -14.74
N ALA A 911 32.32 9.03 -13.63
CA ALA A 911 32.41 8.50 -12.27
C ALA A 911 31.27 9.02 -11.39
N GLY A 912 31.25 8.64 -10.10
CA GLY A 912 30.30 9.15 -9.10
C GLY A 912 28.82 9.16 -9.53
N PRO A 913 28.22 8.01 -9.88
CA PRO A 913 26.81 7.96 -10.25
C PRO A 913 25.92 8.23 -9.03
N ALA A 914 24.93 9.10 -9.18
CA ALA A 914 23.83 9.26 -8.23
C ALA A 914 22.51 9.15 -8.99
N VAL A 915 21.67 8.17 -8.64
CA VAL A 915 20.47 7.84 -9.39
C VAL A 915 19.22 7.96 -8.53
N LEU A 916 18.23 8.70 -9.03
CA LEU A 916 16.89 8.79 -8.45
C LEU A 916 15.85 8.40 -9.50
N LYS A 917 14.79 7.73 -9.07
CA LYS A 917 13.59 7.55 -9.87
C LYS A 917 12.57 8.61 -9.43
N LEU A 918 12.16 9.49 -10.35
CA LEU A 918 11.14 10.51 -10.13
C LEU A 918 9.97 10.22 -11.08
N GLU A 919 8.80 9.91 -10.52
CA GLU A 919 7.64 9.44 -11.29
C GLU A 919 8.01 8.24 -12.20
N ASP A 920 7.94 8.43 -13.52
CA ASP A 920 8.17 7.42 -14.56
C ASP A 920 9.55 7.54 -15.25
N GLU A 921 10.41 8.47 -14.82
CA GLU A 921 11.74 8.70 -15.40
C GLU A 921 12.85 8.53 -14.35
N TYR A 922 13.94 7.86 -14.72
CA TYR A 922 15.17 7.81 -13.94
C TYR A 922 16.06 9.00 -14.28
N HIS A 923 16.67 9.56 -13.26
CA HIS A 923 17.61 10.68 -13.34
C HIS A 923 18.96 10.23 -12.80
N LEU A 924 20.02 10.45 -13.57
CA LEU A 924 21.41 10.13 -13.23
C LEU A 924 22.19 11.43 -13.20
N TRP A 925 22.74 11.77 -12.05
CA TRP A 925 23.83 12.73 -11.94
C TRP A 925 25.14 11.96 -11.96
N TYR A 926 26.10 12.46 -12.71
CA TYR A 926 27.39 11.80 -12.88
C TYR A 926 28.52 12.82 -12.95
N LEU A 927 29.69 12.42 -12.48
CA LEU A 927 30.91 13.19 -12.66
C LEU A 927 31.49 12.93 -14.05
N GLY A 928 31.82 13.99 -14.77
CA GLY A 928 32.50 13.94 -16.06
C GLY A 928 33.80 14.72 -16.04
N SER A 929 34.86 14.14 -16.59
CA SER A 929 36.19 14.77 -16.64
C SER A 929 36.57 15.23 -18.04
N GLY A 930 37.18 16.41 -18.13
CA GLY A 930 37.74 16.97 -19.36
C GLY A 930 38.77 18.05 -19.05
N SER A 931 39.43 18.57 -20.08
CA SER A 931 40.39 19.67 -19.92
C SER A 931 39.67 20.99 -19.63
N LEU A 932 40.08 21.68 -18.56
CA LEU A 932 39.60 23.01 -18.21
C LEU A 932 40.81 23.87 -17.84
N LYS A 933 41.10 24.92 -18.62
CA LYS A 933 42.25 25.83 -18.40
C LYS A 933 43.60 25.09 -18.26
N GLY A 934 43.79 24.00 -19.01
CA GLY A 934 45.05 23.25 -19.04
C GLY A 934 45.21 22.20 -17.93
N ARG A 935 44.21 22.00 -17.07
CA ARG A 935 44.16 20.92 -16.06
C ARG A 935 42.92 20.05 -16.23
N THR A 936 42.96 18.82 -15.71
CA THR A 936 41.78 17.96 -15.65
C THR A 936 40.84 18.47 -14.57
N ALA A 937 39.55 18.66 -14.89
CA ALA A 937 38.54 19.03 -13.92
C ALA A 937 37.31 18.13 -14.05
N TRP A 938 36.79 17.70 -12.90
CA TRP A 938 35.55 16.94 -12.80
C TRP A 938 34.38 17.87 -12.47
N ARG A 939 33.33 17.78 -13.29
CA ARG A 939 32.09 18.56 -13.17
C ARG A 939 30.89 17.62 -13.13
N ILE A 940 29.71 18.11 -12.73
CA ILE A 940 28.53 17.27 -12.58
C ILE A 940 27.62 17.44 -13.79
N GLY A 941 27.34 16.35 -14.49
CA GLY A 941 26.34 16.27 -15.55
C GLY A 941 25.09 15.52 -15.09
N HIS A 942 24.08 15.57 -15.93
CA HIS A 942 22.79 14.91 -15.74
C HIS A 942 22.38 14.13 -16.99
N ALA A 943 21.73 12.99 -16.81
CA ALA A 943 21.14 12.18 -17.86
C ALA A 943 19.80 11.62 -17.40
N THR A 944 18.88 11.35 -18.33
CA THR A 944 17.60 10.70 -18.02
C THR A 944 17.45 9.36 -18.73
N SER A 945 16.62 8.49 -18.17
CA SER A 945 16.33 7.16 -18.71
C SER A 945 14.92 6.73 -18.34
N PRO A 946 14.10 6.21 -19.26
CA PRO A 946 12.78 5.67 -18.93
C PRO A 946 12.87 4.31 -18.19
N ASP A 947 13.95 3.56 -18.38
CA ASP A 947 14.10 2.17 -17.88
C ASP A 947 15.23 2.00 -16.86
N GLY A 948 16.01 3.05 -16.61
CA GLY A 948 17.20 3.05 -15.77
C GLY A 948 18.40 2.36 -16.41
N ARG A 949 18.31 1.93 -17.67
CA ARG A 949 19.34 1.14 -18.37
C ARG A 949 19.94 1.91 -19.54
N ASN A 950 19.11 2.65 -20.27
CA ASN A 950 19.50 3.39 -21.46
C ASN A 950 19.40 4.89 -21.19
N TRP A 951 20.52 5.59 -21.20
CA TRP A 951 20.62 6.96 -20.69
C TRP A 951 20.83 7.98 -21.80
N THR A 952 20.14 9.12 -21.69
CA THR A 952 20.26 10.27 -22.59
C THR A 952 20.79 11.47 -21.80
N LYS A 953 21.96 11.98 -22.18
CA LYS A 953 22.56 13.17 -21.52
C LYS A 953 21.71 14.42 -21.74
N SER A 954 21.64 15.27 -20.72
CA SER A 954 20.98 16.57 -20.84
C SER A 954 21.81 17.54 -21.69
N ALA A 955 21.10 18.32 -22.52
CA ALA A 955 21.73 19.31 -23.41
C ALA A 955 22.41 20.46 -22.67
N THR A 956 22.01 20.74 -21.43
CA THR A 956 22.55 21.82 -20.58
C THR A 956 23.69 21.35 -19.68
N ASN A 957 24.28 20.19 -19.95
CA ASN A 957 25.39 19.68 -19.15
C ASN A 957 26.66 20.54 -19.35
N PRO A 958 27.49 20.74 -18.30
CA PRO A 958 27.29 20.26 -16.93
C PRO A 958 26.20 21.06 -16.20
N VAL A 959 25.42 20.38 -15.34
CA VAL A 959 24.34 21.01 -14.54
C VAL A 959 24.86 21.69 -13.27
N LEU A 960 26.06 21.34 -12.82
CA LEU A 960 26.79 22.06 -11.78
C LEU A 960 28.27 22.10 -12.17
N ASP A 961 28.80 23.32 -12.32
CA ASP A 961 30.21 23.59 -12.59
C ASP A 961 30.94 23.97 -11.30
N ILE A 962 32.27 23.87 -11.26
CA ILE A 962 33.13 24.22 -10.11
C ILE A 962 33.01 25.70 -9.73
N GLY A 963 33.38 26.03 -8.49
CA GLY A 963 33.40 27.40 -7.98
C GLY A 963 34.40 28.31 -8.71
N LYS A 964 34.39 29.59 -8.37
CA LYS A 964 35.41 30.53 -8.87
C LYS A 964 36.77 30.18 -8.25
N PRO A 965 37.88 30.56 -8.90
CA PRO A 965 39.20 30.44 -8.28
C PRO A 965 39.23 31.11 -6.89
N GLY A 966 39.66 30.36 -5.87
CA GLY A 966 39.66 30.80 -4.46
C GLY A 966 38.42 30.38 -3.66
N ASP A 967 37.34 29.92 -4.31
CA ASP A 967 36.22 29.29 -3.63
C ASP A 967 36.64 27.89 -3.13
N TRP A 968 36.02 27.42 -2.04
CA TRP A 968 36.35 26.12 -1.45
C TRP A 968 36.10 24.93 -2.40
N ASP A 969 35.25 25.10 -3.43
CA ASP A 969 34.95 24.14 -4.48
C ASP A 969 35.42 24.58 -5.88
N GLY A 970 36.39 25.50 -5.95
CA GLY A 970 36.93 26.05 -7.19
C GLY A 970 37.94 25.15 -7.94
N GLY A 971 38.31 24.02 -7.34
CA GLY A 971 39.27 23.05 -7.88
C GLY A 971 38.59 22.00 -8.77
N THR A 972 38.01 20.98 -8.15
CA THR A 972 37.38 19.85 -8.84
C THR A 972 36.35 19.17 -7.93
N PHE A 973 35.31 18.56 -8.50
CA PHE A 973 34.43 17.67 -7.74
C PHE A 973 35.02 16.25 -7.64
N MET A 974 34.66 15.55 -6.58
CA MET A 974 35.12 14.18 -6.30
C MET A 974 33.96 13.19 -6.17
N SER A 975 32.84 13.61 -5.59
CA SER A 975 31.68 12.76 -5.35
C SER A 975 30.43 13.62 -5.28
N PHE A 976 29.28 13.03 -5.57
CA PHE A 976 27.98 13.69 -5.58
C PHE A 976 26.92 12.69 -5.13
N ASP A 977 25.99 13.15 -4.30
CA ASP A 977 24.80 12.37 -3.94
C ASP A 977 23.59 13.31 -3.81
N ILE A 978 22.40 12.76 -4.02
CA ILE A 978 21.17 13.53 -4.15
C ILE A 978 19.98 12.72 -3.69
N ILE A 979 19.07 13.36 -2.97
CA ILE A 979 17.79 12.79 -2.56
C ILE A 979 16.64 13.74 -2.89
N PHE A 980 15.44 13.21 -3.06
CA PHE A 980 14.23 14.01 -3.21
C PHE A 980 13.44 14.05 -1.90
N ARG A 981 13.15 15.24 -1.39
CA ARG A 981 12.38 15.44 -0.17
C ARG A 981 11.67 16.79 -0.17
N GLU A 982 10.44 16.81 0.36
CA GLU A 982 9.66 18.05 0.56
C GLU A 982 9.51 18.88 -0.73
N GLY A 983 9.41 18.20 -1.87
CA GLY A 983 9.27 18.85 -3.19
C GLY A 983 10.57 19.43 -3.75
N LYS A 984 11.71 19.21 -3.10
CA LYS A 984 13.03 19.69 -3.56
C LYS A 984 14.01 18.55 -3.75
N LEU A 985 14.94 18.75 -4.67
CA LEU A 985 16.14 17.95 -4.76
C LEU A 985 17.17 18.52 -3.80
N LEU A 986 17.52 17.76 -2.76
CA LEU A 986 18.61 18.09 -1.85
C LEU A 986 19.84 17.32 -2.28
N PHE A 987 20.96 18.00 -2.48
CA PHE A 987 22.18 17.37 -2.94
C PHE A 987 23.37 17.73 -2.06
N TRP A 988 24.35 16.84 -2.07
CA TRP A 988 25.64 17.01 -1.46
C TRP A 988 26.72 16.72 -2.48
N TYR A 989 27.87 17.35 -2.31
CA TYR A 989 28.99 17.17 -3.22
C TYR A 989 30.32 17.36 -2.49
N ALA A 990 31.28 16.52 -2.84
CA ALA A 990 32.63 16.58 -2.33
C ALA A 990 33.49 17.36 -3.33
N ALA A 991 34.21 18.37 -2.87
CA ALA A 991 35.02 19.22 -3.73
C ALA A 991 36.38 19.57 -3.09
N ASP A 992 37.35 19.86 -3.96
CA ASP A 992 38.66 20.38 -3.60
C ASP A 992 38.77 21.88 -3.99
N PRO A 993 39.43 22.73 -3.17
CA PRO A 993 39.61 24.16 -3.44
C PRO A 993 40.59 24.47 -4.59
N GLY A 994 41.46 23.52 -4.98
CA GLY A 994 42.32 23.66 -6.15
C GLY A 994 43.66 24.37 -5.94
N GLU A 995 44.10 24.60 -4.71
CA GLU A 995 45.36 25.30 -4.39
C GLU A 995 46.57 24.34 -4.24
N HIS A 996 46.58 23.21 -4.94
CA HIS A 996 47.62 22.18 -4.74
C HIS A 996 48.32 21.82 -6.05
N GLY A 997 49.66 21.87 -6.06
CA GLY A 997 50.49 21.45 -7.22
C GLY A 997 50.62 19.93 -7.41
N ASP A 998 49.93 19.14 -6.58
CA ASP A 998 49.98 17.67 -6.54
C ASP A 998 48.57 17.10 -6.33
N GLU A 999 48.00 16.47 -7.37
CA GLU A 999 46.67 15.86 -7.37
C GLU A 999 46.52 14.74 -6.32
N THR A 1000 47.62 14.22 -5.76
CA THR A 1000 47.56 13.20 -4.69
C THR A 1000 47.33 13.79 -3.30
N LYS A 1001 47.30 15.13 -3.16
CA LYS A 1001 47.17 15.86 -1.89
C LYS A 1001 45.92 16.74 -1.79
N MET A 1002 44.84 16.37 -2.48
CA MET A 1002 43.58 17.12 -2.44
C MET A 1002 42.96 17.16 -1.04
N THR A 1003 42.54 18.35 -0.62
CA THR A 1003 41.87 18.62 0.65
C THR A 1003 40.37 18.70 0.41
N ILE A 1004 39.71 17.54 0.41
CA ILE A 1004 38.32 17.41 -0.02
C ILE A 1004 37.37 17.64 1.16
N GLN A 1005 36.33 18.45 0.93
CA GLN A 1005 35.28 18.76 1.89
C GLN A 1005 33.90 18.57 1.25
N ILE A 1006 32.85 18.45 2.06
CA ILE A 1006 31.49 18.20 1.56
C ILE A 1006 30.63 19.45 1.72
N GLY A 1007 30.07 19.92 0.61
CA GLY A 1007 29.05 20.97 0.54
C GLY A 1007 27.67 20.38 0.27
N CYS A 1008 26.64 21.22 0.34
CA CYS A 1008 25.27 20.88 0.01
C CYS A 1008 24.58 21.96 -0.84
N GLY A 1009 23.35 21.66 -1.25
CA GLY A 1009 22.51 22.60 -1.96
C GLY A 1009 21.12 22.03 -2.19
N ALA A 1010 20.29 22.82 -2.88
CA ALA A 1010 18.97 22.39 -3.29
C ALA A 1010 18.64 22.86 -4.71
N SER A 1011 17.65 22.23 -5.33
CA SER A 1011 17.00 22.80 -6.52
C SER A 1011 16.31 24.13 -6.20
N GLN A 1012 16.21 25.03 -7.20
CA GLN A 1012 15.54 26.35 -7.07
C GLN A 1012 14.08 26.26 -6.64
#